data_AF-A0AAD9MV05-F1
#
_entry.id   AF-A0AAD9MV05-F1
#
_cell.length_a   1.000
_cell.length_b   1.000
_cell.length_c   1.000
_cell.angle_alpha   90.00
_cell.angle_beta   90.00
_cell.angle_gamma   90.00
#
_symmetry.space_group_name_H-M   'P 1'
#
loop_
_entity.id
_entity.type
_entity.pdbx_description
1 polymer ?
#
loop_
_entity_poly.entity_id
_entity_poly.type
_entity_poly.pdbx_seq_one_letter_code
_entity_poly.pdbx_strand_id
1 'polypeptide(L)'
;MAKQLLFEEESRTSLFRGVTKLSQAVKVTLGPKGRNVLLDKKFGAPTVTKDGVSVAKEIELTDPFENMGAQLLTEVATKTNDAAGDGTTTATVLAYSIIREGLKSVVAGLSPMSIKKGIDKAASIVVEELIKISKPIRTRDEVAHVASVSANNDLEIGNEIANAMEKVGKDGIITVEESRTIDTYTDFVEGMQFDRGYVSPYFANNRETMTAVLENPYVLIYDKKISSMKDLLPILEKIAQSGRPILIISEDIEGEALATLVVNTLRGTLNACAVKAPGFGDRRKAMLEDIAILTGGQVISEELGLKLEATEISQLGSAQSVKIDKENTTIIKGAGKTKDIKERMSQIKAQIDETTSDYDREKLEERLAKLAGGVAVINVGAPTEVELKEKKHRVEDAVSATRAAQEEGIIPGGGISLVRASHSLSAHNLDDADEGFRVGFRILLRALEEPIRQIAENAGIDGSIVADRAKKEKMGIGFDAVKMEWTDMLKNGIVDPAKVARSAIQNAASVAGLLLTTECANTAAANAAGGQPSITPTLVTFGLIILVFYFLIIRPQSKRQKETKEMINRLKQNDRVVTIGGIHGTIHALKDQTVVIRIDDNTKIELNRNAISSVVGVSASIQRTRGTRATETRKKTTSSARSTVTKNSTKKKSDKTGSASS
;
A
#
# COMPACT_ATOMS: atom_id res chain seq x y z
N MET A 1 -17.20 -17.87 -15.09
CA MET A 1 -18.22 -17.80 -14.01
C MET A 1 -19.48 -17.22 -14.59
N ALA A 2 -20.65 -17.76 -14.22
CA ALA A 2 -21.94 -17.19 -14.61
C ALA A 2 -22.09 -15.75 -14.06
N LYS A 3 -22.93 -14.94 -14.70
CA LYS A 3 -23.15 -13.53 -14.37
C LYS A 3 -24.60 -13.31 -13.97
N GLN A 4 -24.83 -12.42 -13.01
CA GLN A 4 -26.14 -11.89 -12.67
C GLN A 4 -26.24 -10.46 -13.18
N LEU A 5 -27.37 -10.13 -13.80
CA LEU A 5 -27.63 -8.83 -14.39
C LEU A 5 -28.84 -8.20 -13.69
N LEU A 6 -28.71 -6.95 -13.29
CA LEU A 6 -29.83 -6.08 -12.93
C LEU A 6 -29.92 -4.96 -13.95
N PHE A 7 -31.15 -4.55 -14.25
CA PHE A 7 -31.43 -3.52 -15.24
C PHE A 7 -32.22 -2.37 -14.63
N GLU A 8 -32.15 -1.21 -15.29
CA GLU A 8 -32.99 -0.04 -15.05
C GLU A 8 -33.07 0.37 -13.57
N GLU A 9 -34.29 0.52 -13.05
CA GLU A 9 -34.57 0.99 -11.70
C GLU A 9 -34.05 0.06 -10.61
N GLU A 10 -34.13 -1.26 -10.82
CA GLU A 10 -33.67 -2.25 -9.84
C GLU A 10 -32.15 -2.14 -9.64
N SER A 11 -31.42 -1.98 -10.74
CA SER A 11 -29.97 -1.74 -10.73
C SER A 11 -29.63 -0.47 -9.96
N ARG A 12 -30.24 0.67 -10.33
CA ARG A 12 -29.98 1.97 -9.70
C ARG A 12 -30.34 1.99 -8.22
N THR A 13 -31.45 1.36 -7.84
CA THR A 13 -31.89 1.27 -6.44
C THR A 13 -30.92 0.46 -5.61
N SER A 14 -30.44 -0.68 -6.13
CA SER A 14 -29.46 -1.50 -5.41
C SER A 14 -28.13 -0.78 -5.23
N LEU A 15 -27.60 -0.16 -6.30
CA LEU A 15 -26.40 0.68 -6.22
C LEU A 15 -26.56 1.80 -5.19
N PHE A 16 -27.71 2.49 -5.19
CA PHE A 16 -27.98 3.58 -4.27
C PHE A 16 -28.03 3.17 -2.79
N ARG A 17 -28.50 1.95 -2.47
CA ARG A 17 -28.44 1.43 -1.09
C ARG A 17 -26.99 1.30 -0.62
N GLY A 18 -26.11 0.81 -1.48
CA GLY A 18 -24.67 0.76 -1.22
C GLY A 18 -24.04 2.12 -0.97
N VAL A 19 -24.29 3.06 -1.89
CA VAL A 19 -23.87 4.48 -1.76
C VAL A 19 -24.38 5.07 -0.44
N THR A 20 -25.63 4.78 -0.06
CA THR A 20 -26.24 5.29 1.18
C THR A 20 -25.54 4.75 2.42
N LYS A 21 -25.29 3.43 2.48
CA LYS A 21 -24.60 2.80 3.62
C LYS A 21 -23.20 3.39 3.81
N LEU A 22 -22.44 3.54 2.73
CA LEU A 22 -21.10 4.12 2.80
C LEU A 22 -21.13 5.59 3.23
N SER A 23 -22.00 6.39 2.60
CA SER A 23 -22.16 7.81 2.95
C SER A 23 -22.54 8.00 4.42
N GLN A 24 -23.47 7.20 4.94
CA GLN A 24 -23.89 7.26 6.34
C GLN A 24 -22.75 6.97 7.32
N ALA A 25 -21.85 6.05 7.00
CA ALA A 25 -20.69 5.74 7.83
C ALA A 25 -19.62 6.84 7.76
N VAL A 26 -19.38 7.42 6.58
CA VAL A 26 -18.33 8.43 6.38
C VAL A 26 -18.75 9.81 6.88
N LYS A 27 -19.99 10.24 6.63
CA LYS A 27 -20.44 11.62 6.91
C LYS A 27 -20.45 12.01 8.39
N VAL A 28 -20.43 11.02 9.31
CA VAL A 28 -20.35 11.28 10.75
C VAL A 28 -19.03 11.90 11.18
N THR A 29 -17.98 11.78 10.34
CA THR A 29 -16.67 12.35 10.62
C THR A 29 -16.53 13.80 10.17
N LEU A 30 -17.49 14.33 9.39
CA LEU A 30 -17.36 15.65 8.78
C LEU A 30 -17.42 16.79 9.81
N GLY A 31 -16.47 17.71 9.69
CA GLY A 31 -16.43 18.96 10.46
C GLY A 31 -15.79 18.82 11.85
N PRO A 32 -15.65 19.92 12.59
CA PRO A 32 -14.88 19.95 13.83
C PRO A 32 -15.52 19.12 14.96
N LYS A 33 -16.86 18.98 14.93
CA LYS A 33 -17.63 18.11 15.85
C LYS A 33 -17.96 16.74 15.23
N GLY A 34 -17.25 16.37 14.16
CA GLY A 34 -17.26 15.02 13.62
C GLY A 34 -16.82 14.00 14.65
N ARG A 35 -17.45 12.83 14.62
CA ARG A 35 -17.21 11.70 15.52
C ARG A 35 -16.26 10.69 14.88
N ASN A 36 -15.59 9.91 15.72
CA ASN A 36 -14.72 8.84 15.26
C ASN A 36 -15.55 7.65 14.79
N VAL A 37 -15.01 6.93 13.82
CA VAL A 37 -15.47 5.60 13.42
C VAL A 37 -14.48 4.57 13.94
N LEU A 38 -15.00 3.49 14.52
CA LEU A 38 -14.21 2.34 14.94
C LEU A 38 -14.22 1.31 13.81
N LEU A 39 -13.02 0.93 13.36
CA LEU A 39 -12.79 -0.05 12.32
C LEU A 39 -12.20 -1.30 12.96
N ASP A 40 -12.91 -2.42 12.85
CA ASP A 40 -12.44 -3.71 13.35
C ASP A 40 -11.22 -4.18 12.55
N LYS A 41 -10.26 -4.80 13.22
CA LYS A 41 -9.07 -5.39 12.61
C LYS A 41 -9.01 -6.86 12.98
N LYS A 42 -8.66 -7.72 12.02
CA LYS A 42 -8.57 -9.18 12.23
C LYS A 42 -7.66 -9.59 13.39
N PHE A 43 -6.67 -8.76 13.71
CA PHE A 43 -5.75 -8.94 14.82
C PHE A 43 -5.40 -7.57 15.42
N GLY A 44 -5.17 -7.50 16.73
CA GLY A 44 -4.80 -6.28 17.43
C GLY A 44 -5.99 -5.44 17.88
N ALA A 45 -5.73 -4.18 18.22
CA ALA A 45 -6.76 -3.21 18.61
C ALA A 45 -7.48 -2.65 17.37
N PRO A 46 -8.75 -2.24 17.50
CA PRO A 46 -9.47 -1.57 16.42
C PRO A 46 -8.80 -0.24 16.07
N THR A 47 -8.90 0.16 14.80
CA THR A 47 -8.47 1.50 14.37
C THR A 47 -9.58 2.49 14.69
N VAL A 48 -9.23 3.59 15.35
CA VAL A 48 -10.12 4.72 15.60
C VAL A 48 -9.72 5.84 14.64
N THR A 49 -10.63 6.33 13.81
CA THR A 49 -10.30 7.35 12.81
C THR A 49 -11.42 8.35 12.60
N LYS A 50 -11.06 9.58 12.18
CA LYS A 50 -11.96 10.58 11.59
C LYS A 50 -11.75 10.76 10.09
N ASP A 51 -10.76 10.09 9.51
CA ASP A 51 -10.48 10.18 8.09
C ASP A 51 -11.55 9.43 7.27
N GLY A 52 -12.21 10.15 6.38
CA GLY A 52 -13.26 9.62 5.52
C GLY A 52 -12.77 8.56 4.54
N VAL A 53 -11.53 8.65 4.02
CA VAL A 53 -11.03 7.65 3.06
C VAL A 53 -10.67 6.34 3.76
N SER A 54 -10.10 6.41 4.97
CA SER A 54 -9.87 5.23 5.81
C SER A 54 -11.18 4.48 6.09
N VAL A 55 -12.26 5.20 6.43
CA VAL A 55 -13.58 4.59 6.65
C VAL A 55 -14.13 4.01 5.34
N ALA A 56 -14.06 4.74 4.24
CA ALA A 56 -14.61 4.31 2.95
C ALA A 56 -13.92 3.04 2.40
N LYS A 57 -12.61 2.89 2.62
CA LYS A 57 -11.82 1.73 2.16
C LYS A 57 -12.14 0.44 2.90
N GLU A 58 -12.57 0.51 4.16
CA GLU A 58 -12.90 -0.67 4.97
C GLU A 58 -14.35 -1.15 4.77
N ILE A 59 -15.18 -0.40 4.03
CA ILE A 59 -16.57 -0.76 3.78
C ILE A 59 -16.66 -1.70 2.57
N GLU A 60 -16.90 -2.97 2.87
CA GLU A 60 -17.24 -4.00 1.88
C GLU A 60 -18.62 -4.58 2.22
N LEU A 61 -19.52 -4.57 1.24
CA LEU A 61 -20.90 -5.04 1.43
C LEU A 61 -21.07 -6.46 0.89
N THR A 62 -21.90 -7.24 1.58
CA THR A 62 -22.18 -8.64 1.21
C THR A 62 -22.96 -8.77 -0.08
N ASP A 63 -23.89 -7.85 -0.33
CA ASP A 63 -24.62 -7.83 -1.60
C ASP A 63 -23.70 -7.23 -2.70
N PRO A 64 -23.44 -7.96 -3.80
CA PRO A 64 -22.49 -7.49 -4.80
C PRO A 64 -22.93 -6.21 -5.53
N PHE A 65 -24.23 -5.97 -5.71
CA PHE A 65 -24.73 -4.77 -6.38
C PHE A 65 -24.67 -3.56 -5.45
N GLU A 66 -25.06 -3.71 -4.19
CA GLU A 66 -24.84 -2.67 -3.19
C GLU A 66 -23.33 -2.39 -3.04
N ASN A 67 -22.48 -3.43 -2.99
CA ASN A 67 -21.04 -3.25 -2.89
C ASN A 67 -20.48 -2.47 -4.09
N MET A 68 -20.92 -2.75 -5.32
CA MET A 68 -20.54 -1.93 -6.48
C MET A 68 -20.86 -0.45 -6.27
N GLY A 69 -22.04 -0.13 -5.74
CA GLY A 69 -22.43 1.24 -5.41
C GLY A 69 -21.55 1.87 -4.33
N ALA A 70 -21.21 1.12 -3.28
CA ALA A 70 -20.27 1.56 -2.25
C ALA A 70 -18.87 1.82 -2.84
N GLN A 71 -18.32 0.90 -3.64
CA GLN A 71 -17.00 1.06 -4.25
C GLN A 71 -16.90 2.27 -5.18
N LEU A 72 -17.98 2.61 -5.90
CA LEU A 72 -18.03 3.86 -6.67
C LEU A 72 -17.83 5.09 -5.78
N LEU A 73 -18.45 5.10 -4.59
CA LEU A 73 -18.31 6.21 -3.65
C LEU A 73 -16.93 6.19 -2.94
N THR A 74 -16.34 5.02 -2.72
CA THR A 74 -14.94 4.87 -2.26
C THR A 74 -13.94 5.45 -3.27
N GLU A 75 -14.21 5.31 -4.57
CA GLU A 75 -13.38 5.92 -5.62
C GLU A 75 -13.40 7.45 -5.54
N VAL A 76 -14.56 8.06 -5.24
CA VAL A 76 -14.66 9.52 -5.02
C VAL A 76 -13.75 9.97 -3.88
N ALA A 77 -13.80 9.27 -2.75
CA ALA A 77 -12.96 9.59 -1.59
C ALA A 77 -11.48 9.42 -1.94
N THR A 78 -11.11 8.30 -2.57
CA THR A 78 -9.73 7.98 -2.93
C THR A 78 -9.14 8.98 -3.92
N LYS A 79 -9.87 9.33 -4.99
CA LYS A 79 -9.39 10.31 -5.97
C LYS A 79 -9.27 11.72 -5.43
N THR A 80 -10.11 12.09 -4.46
CA THR A 80 -10.00 13.38 -3.77
C THR A 80 -8.78 13.40 -2.87
N ASN A 81 -8.52 12.30 -2.17
CA ASN A 81 -7.30 12.12 -1.38
C ASN A 81 -6.04 12.17 -2.24
N ASP A 82 -6.02 11.47 -3.38
CA ASP A 82 -4.87 11.46 -4.29
C ASP A 82 -4.57 12.88 -4.84
N ALA A 83 -5.60 13.70 -5.08
CA ALA A 83 -5.45 15.02 -5.68
C ALA A 83 -5.05 16.11 -4.67
N ALA A 84 -5.60 16.06 -3.47
CA ALA A 84 -5.49 17.16 -2.51
C ALA A 84 -5.13 16.72 -1.07
N GLY A 85 -5.18 15.42 -0.77
CA GLY A 85 -4.88 14.83 0.55
C GLY A 85 -5.82 15.22 1.68
N ASP A 86 -6.97 15.83 1.36
CA ASP A 86 -8.03 16.19 2.31
C ASP A 86 -9.37 16.33 1.54
N GLY A 87 -10.48 16.50 2.24
CA GLY A 87 -11.82 16.73 1.69
C GLY A 87 -12.54 15.47 1.22
N THR A 88 -12.03 14.29 1.59
CA THR A 88 -12.57 12.98 1.22
C THR A 88 -14.03 12.85 1.68
N THR A 89 -14.31 13.19 2.94
CA THR A 89 -15.66 13.20 3.52
C THR A 89 -16.58 14.22 2.81
N THR A 90 -16.08 15.41 2.48
CA THR A 90 -16.84 16.42 1.74
C THR A 90 -17.24 15.92 0.36
N ALA A 91 -16.32 15.27 -0.36
CA ALA A 91 -16.58 14.68 -1.66
C ALA A 91 -17.64 13.56 -1.59
N THR A 92 -17.57 12.70 -0.55
CA THR A 92 -18.56 11.65 -0.29
C THR A 92 -19.96 12.23 -0.04
N VAL A 93 -20.07 13.27 0.78
CA VAL A 93 -21.35 13.94 1.09
C VAL A 93 -21.95 14.59 -0.16
N LEU A 94 -21.13 15.29 -0.95
CA LEU A 94 -21.55 15.89 -2.22
C LEU A 94 -22.04 14.83 -3.21
N ALA A 95 -21.26 13.78 -3.42
CA ALA A 95 -21.59 12.71 -4.36
C ALA A 95 -22.91 12.02 -3.97
N TYR A 96 -23.08 11.70 -2.69
CA TYR A 96 -24.33 11.12 -2.18
C TYR A 96 -25.54 12.01 -2.48
N SER A 97 -25.44 13.32 -2.25
CA SER A 97 -26.54 14.25 -2.51
C SER A 97 -26.87 14.36 -4.00
N ILE A 98 -25.86 14.47 -4.86
CA ILE A 98 -26.05 14.55 -6.31
C ILE A 98 -26.73 13.27 -6.82
N ILE A 99 -26.27 12.09 -6.36
CA ILE A 99 -26.85 10.80 -6.71
C ILE A 99 -28.31 10.72 -6.23
N ARG A 100 -28.57 11.06 -4.96
CA ARG A 100 -29.92 10.97 -4.37
C ARG A 100 -30.94 11.83 -5.12
N GLU A 101 -30.62 13.10 -5.39
CA GLU A 101 -31.54 14.00 -6.10
C GLU A 101 -31.61 13.70 -7.60
N GLY A 102 -30.50 13.27 -8.19
CA GLY A 102 -30.46 12.82 -9.58
C GLY A 102 -31.31 11.58 -9.83
N LEU A 103 -31.25 10.58 -8.95
CA LEU A 103 -32.04 9.36 -9.10
C LEU A 103 -33.55 9.63 -9.03
N LYS A 104 -34.00 10.51 -8.12
CA LYS A 104 -35.41 10.95 -8.10
C LYS A 104 -35.84 11.56 -9.44
N SER A 105 -34.95 12.33 -10.06
CA SER A 105 -35.21 12.98 -11.34
C SER A 105 -35.26 11.98 -12.50
N VAL A 106 -34.37 10.98 -12.49
CA VAL A 106 -34.39 9.87 -13.46
C VAL A 106 -35.67 9.04 -13.33
N VAL A 107 -36.10 8.71 -12.10
CA VAL A 107 -37.37 8.02 -11.84
C VAL A 107 -38.57 8.84 -12.33
N ALA A 108 -38.49 10.17 -12.30
CA ALA A 108 -39.50 11.05 -12.87
C ALA A 108 -39.51 11.08 -14.43
N GLY A 109 -38.68 10.26 -15.10
CA GLY A 109 -38.67 10.10 -16.55
C GLY A 109 -37.74 11.06 -17.30
N LEU A 110 -36.90 11.83 -16.60
CA LEU A 110 -35.95 12.74 -17.21
C LEU A 110 -34.72 11.99 -17.73
N SER A 111 -34.18 12.45 -18.87
CA SER A 111 -33.00 11.83 -19.48
C SER A 111 -31.76 11.92 -18.55
N PRO A 112 -31.18 10.79 -18.13
CA PRO A 112 -29.97 10.80 -17.29
C PRO A 112 -28.78 11.48 -17.98
N MET A 113 -28.69 11.35 -19.31
CA MET A 113 -27.63 11.98 -20.10
C MET A 113 -27.72 13.50 -20.08
N SER A 114 -28.94 14.04 -20.13
CA SER A 114 -29.14 15.50 -20.05
C SER A 114 -28.87 16.03 -18.64
N ILE A 115 -29.35 15.31 -17.61
CA ILE A 115 -29.05 15.61 -16.21
C ILE A 115 -27.54 15.65 -15.98
N LYS A 116 -26.80 14.65 -16.47
CA LYS A 116 -25.34 14.59 -16.38
C LYS A 116 -24.70 15.83 -17.00
N LYS A 117 -25.07 16.20 -18.23
CA LYS A 117 -24.54 17.40 -18.90
C LYS A 117 -24.78 18.67 -18.09
N GLY A 118 -25.97 18.80 -17.49
CA GLY A 118 -26.30 19.91 -16.59
C GLY A 118 -25.41 19.92 -15.34
N ILE A 119 -25.23 18.77 -14.70
CA ILE A 119 -24.34 18.63 -13.52
C ILE A 119 -22.89 18.97 -13.87
N ASP A 120 -22.37 18.44 -14.98
CA ASP A 120 -20.99 18.69 -15.43
C ASP A 120 -20.75 20.19 -15.65
N LYS A 121 -21.66 20.86 -16.39
CA LYS A 121 -21.53 22.30 -16.67
C LYS A 121 -21.65 23.14 -15.39
N ALA A 122 -22.58 22.80 -14.51
CA ALA A 122 -22.73 23.46 -13.23
C ALA A 122 -21.47 23.27 -12.36
N ALA A 123 -20.89 22.07 -12.33
CA ALA A 123 -19.66 21.80 -11.60
C ALA A 123 -18.50 22.66 -12.12
N SER A 124 -18.34 22.80 -13.45
CA SER A 124 -17.33 23.68 -14.03
C SER A 124 -17.49 25.15 -13.58
N ILE A 125 -18.71 25.67 -13.56
CA ILE A 125 -18.98 27.06 -13.13
C ILE A 125 -18.62 27.24 -11.65
N VAL A 126 -18.95 26.27 -10.80
CA VAL A 126 -18.60 26.31 -9.37
C VAL A 126 -17.09 26.29 -9.20
N VAL A 127 -16.38 25.45 -9.94
CA VAL A 127 -14.91 25.38 -9.92
C VAL A 127 -14.29 26.73 -10.31
N GLU A 128 -14.78 27.37 -11.38
CA GLU A 128 -14.32 28.70 -11.80
C GLU A 128 -14.53 29.74 -10.71
N GLU A 129 -15.68 29.73 -10.03
CA GLU A 129 -15.96 30.65 -8.93
C GLU A 129 -15.02 30.39 -7.73
N LEU A 130 -14.78 29.13 -7.36
CA LEU A 130 -13.88 28.78 -6.26
C LEU A 130 -12.44 29.25 -6.51
N ILE A 131 -11.94 29.11 -7.74
CA ILE A 131 -10.63 29.62 -8.13
C ILE A 131 -10.59 31.15 -8.04
N LYS A 132 -11.66 31.82 -8.50
CA LYS A 132 -11.75 33.29 -8.50
C LYS A 132 -11.76 33.88 -7.09
N ILE A 133 -12.39 33.22 -6.13
CA ILE A 133 -12.49 33.70 -4.74
C ILE A 133 -11.28 33.28 -3.89
N SER A 134 -10.41 32.42 -4.42
CA SER A 134 -9.22 31.93 -3.74
C SER A 134 -8.23 33.06 -3.46
N LYS A 135 -7.59 32.99 -2.30
CA LYS A 135 -6.53 33.92 -1.88
C LYS A 135 -5.22 33.16 -1.71
N PRO A 136 -4.10 33.65 -2.27
CA PRO A 136 -2.81 33.01 -2.07
C PRO A 136 -2.36 33.15 -0.61
N ILE A 137 -1.80 32.08 -0.04
CA ILE A 137 -1.19 32.12 1.29
C ILE A 137 0.15 32.86 1.21
N ARG A 138 0.39 33.76 2.15
CA ARG A 138 1.64 34.54 2.23
C ARG A 138 2.29 34.53 3.60
N THR A 139 1.52 34.26 4.65
CA THR A 139 1.99 34.38 6.03
C THR A 139 2.05 33.02 6.72
N ARG A 140 2.97 32.90 7.69
CA ARG A 140 3.07 31.71 8.54
C ARG A 140 1.77 31.42 9.28
N ASP A 141 1.07 32.45 9.74
CA ASP A 141 -0.19 32.30 10.48
C ASP A 141 -1.31 31.72 9.61
N GLU A 142 -1.40 32.10 8.33
CA GLU A 142 -2.33 31.49 7.38
C GLU A 142 -2.02 30.00 7.14
N VAL A 143 -0.73 29.64 7.03
CA VAL A 143 -0.27 28.23 6.93
C VAL A 143 -0.69 27.46 8.18
N ALA A 144 -0.45 28.02 9.36
CA ALA A 144 -0.83 27.41 10.63
C ALA A 144 -2.35 27.22 10.74
N HIS A 145 -3.15 28.17 10.27
CA HIS A 145 -4.60 28.06 10.26
C HIS A 145 -5.10 26.93 9.37
N VAL A 146 -4.60 26.82 8.13
CA VAL A 146 -4.94 25.71 7.23
C VAL A 146 -4.60 24.36 7.86
N ALA A 147 -3.37 24.24 8.35
CA ALA A 147 -2.89 23.02 8.98
C ALA A 147 -3.72 22.66 10.22
N SER A 148 -4.06 23.65 11.05
CA SER A 148 -4.88 23.46 12.25
C SER A 148 -6.28 22.98 11.90
N VAL A 149 -6.94 23.60 10.91
CA VAL A 149 -8.31 23.22 10.50
C VAL A 149 -8.34 21.79 10.00
N SER A 150 -7.40 21.41 9.14
CA SER A 150 -7.27 20.04 8.63
C SER A 150 -6.91 19.06 9.75
N ALA A 151 -6.09 19.48 10.71
CA ALA A 151 -5.78 18.73 11.92
C ALA A 151 -6.87 18.80 13.01
N ASN A 152 -8.15 18.92 12.66
CA ASN A 152 -9.28 18.95 13.60
C ASN A 152 -9.23 20.08 14.65
N ASN A 153 -8.74 21.27 14.28
CA ASN A 153 -8.49 22.44 15.14
C ASN A 153 -7.38 22.23 16.17
N ASP A 154 -6.41 21.37 15.87
CA ASP A 154 -5.21 21.20 16.67
C ASP A 154 -4.17 22.27 16.32
N LEU A 155 -4.10 23.30 17.18
CA LEU A 155 -3.16 24.42 17.02
C LEU A 155 -1.70 23.99 17.22
N GLU A 156 -1.43 22.95 17.99
CA GLU A 156 -0.06 22.47 18.21
C GLU A 156 0.48 21.88 16.91
N ILE A 157 -0.29 20.96 16.30
CA ILE A 157 0.05 20.38 14.99
C ILE A 157 0.15 21.47 13.92
N GLY A 158 -0.79 22.41 13.89
CA GLY A 158 -0.77 23.48 12.90
C GLY A 158 0.47 24.37 12.99
N ASN A 159 0.91 24.71 14.20
CA ASN A 159 2.12 25.48 14.42
C ASN A 159 3.40 24.69 14.04
N GLU A 160 3.48 23.41 14.38
CA GLU A 160 4.61 22.56 13.98
C GLU A 160 4.74 22.45 12.46
N ILE A 161 3.63 22.25 11.75
CA ILE A 161 3.61 22.21 10.28
C ILE A 161 4.04 23.57 9.70
N ALA A 162 3.55 24.67 10.26
CA ALA A 162 3.93 25.99 9.78
C ALA A 162 5.42 26.30 10.02
N ASN A 163 5.97 25.90 11.18
CA ASN A 163 7.38 25.99 11.49
C ASN A 163 8.23 25.13 10.54
N ALA A 164 7.77 23.92 10.23
CA ALA A 164 8.42 23.04 9.27
C ALA A 164 8.49 23.72 7.90
N MET A 165 7.34 24.17 7.36
CA MET A 165 7.24 24.82 6.05
C MET A 165 8.06 26.11 5.95
N GLU A 166 8.09 26.93 6.99
CA GLU A 166 8.89 28.16 7.00
C GLU A 166 10.38 27.87 6.85
N LYS A 167 10.89 26.82 7.50
CA LYS A 167 12.32 26.47 7.46
C LYS A 167 12.73 25.73 6.18
N VAL A 168 11.92 24.79 5.68
CA VAL A 168 12.25 24.05 4.45
C VAL A 168 11.90 24.83 3.18
N GLY A 169 11.08 25.89 3.31
CA GLY A 169 10.60 26.70 2.20
C GLY A 169 9.47 26.02 1.42
N LYS A 170 8.98 26.72 0.39
CA LYS A 170 7.83 26.30 -0.43
C LYS A 170 8.04 24.95 -1.11
N ASP A 171 9.26 24.68 -1.59
CA ASP A 171 9.61 23.46 -2.31
C ASP A 171 10.24 22.40 -1.40
N GLY A 172 10.23 22.64 -0.09
CA GLY A 172 10.80 21.77 0.91
C GLY A 172 9.95 20.52 1.17
N ILE A 173 10.61 19.45 1.62
CA ILE A 173 9.96 18.16 1.87
C ILE A 173 9.62 18.05 3.35
N ILE A 174 8.37 17.73 3.63
CA ILE A 174 7.89 17.42 4.98
C ILE A 174 7.46 15.96 4.99
N THR A 175 8.02 15.19 5.92
CA THR A 175 7.64 13.80 6.16
C THR A 175 7.20 13.64 7.60
N VAL A 176 6.32 12.66 7.83
CA VAL A 176 5.77 12.36 9.15
C VAL A 176 6.28 10.98 9.56
N GLU A 177 6.94 10.91 10.71
CA GLU A 177 7.45 9.67 11.30
C GLU A 177 6.84 9.44 12.69
N GLU A 178 6.95 8.22 13.19
CA GLU A 178 6.49 7.86 14.53
C GLU A 178 7.60 8.16 15.55
N SER A 179 7.27 8.99 16.53
CA SER A 179 8.15 9.28 17.65
C SER A 179 8.22 8.07 18.59
N ARG A 180 9.39 7.88 19.21
CA ARG A 180 9.56 6.92 20.31
C ARG A 180 9.16 7.51 21.66
N THR A 181 8.95 8.82 21.72
CA THR A 181 8.52 9.55 22.91
C THR A 181 7.06 9.97 22.79
N ILE A 182 6.48 10.39 23.90
CA ILE A 182 5.09 10.90 23.93
C ILE A 182 5.00 12.25 23.20
N ASP A 183 6.08 13.02 23.20
CA ASP A 183 6.13 14.35 22.61
C ASP A 183 6.20 14.31 21.07
N THR A 184 5.48 15.25 20.45
CA THR A 184 5.58 15.55 19.02
C THR A 184 6.62 16.66 18.83
N TYR A 185 7.55 16.47 17.89
CA TYR A 185 8.60 17.47 17.61
C TYR A 185 9.06 17.41 16.15
N THR A 186 9.60 18.52 15.64
CA THR A 186 10.10 18.64 14.27
C THR A 186 11.63 18.65 14.22
N ASP A 187 12.21 17.69 13.50
CA ASP A 187 13.63 17.65 13.17
C ASP A 187 13.88 18.18 11.75
N PHE A 188 15.03 18.83 11.57
CA PHE A 188 15.48 19.28 10.25
C PHE A 188 16.75 18.51 9.89
N VAL A 189 16.66 17.69 8.85
CA VAL A 189 17.75 16.79 8.44
C VAL A 189 18.13 17.02 6.99
N GLU A 190 19.37 16.68 6.65
CA GLU A 190 19.84 16.66 5.27
C GLU A 190 19.21 15.45 4.55
N GLY A 191 18.44 15.69 3.50
CA GLY A 191 17.74 14.67 2.73
C GLY A 191 17.32 15.18 1.37
N MET A 192 16.75 14.31 0.54
CA MET A 192 16.27 14.68 -0.80
C MET A 192 15.07 13.83 -1.23
N GLN A 193 14.22 14.39 -2.09
CA GLN A 193 13.17 13.66 -2.79
C GLN A 193 13.38 13.78 -4.30
N PHE A 194 13.10 12.70 -5.03
CA PHE A 194 13.06 12.71 -6.48
C PHE A 194 11.89 11.88 -7.02
N ASP A 195 11.47 12.23 -8.24
CA ASP A 195 10.21 11.82 -8.84
C ASP A 195 10.34 10.46 -9.55
N ARG A 196 10.80 9.45 -8.80
CA ARG A 196 10.83 8.04 -9.20
C ARG A 196 10.36 7.16 -8.04
N GLY A 197 9.25 6.46 -8.23
CA GLY A 197 8.75 5.48 -7.28
C GLY A 197 9.31 4.08 -7.46
N TYR A 198 8.75 3.11 -6.73
CA TYR A 198 9.11 1.71 -6.85
C TYR A 198 8.85 1.18 -8.28
N VAL A 199 9.74 0.32 -8.78
CA VAL A 199 9.56 -0.34 -10.09
C VAL A 199 8.42 -1.37 -10.05
N SER A 200 8.11 -1.90 -8.87
CA SER A 200 7.03 -2.87 -8.65
C SER A 200 6.24 -2.57 -7.37
N PRO A 201 4.89 -2.55 -7.42
CA PRO A 201 4.05 -2.38 -6.23
C PRO A 201 4.27 -3.45 -5.16
N TYR A 202 4.83 -4.60 -5.52
CA TYR A 202 5.15 -5.68 -4.59
C TYR A 202 6.27 -5.34 -3.60
N PHE A 203 7.00 -4.23 -3.80
CA PHE A 203 7.95 -3.72 -2.82
C PHE A 203 7.29 -2.94 -1.67
N ALA A 204 6.02 -2.54 -1.81
CA ALA A 204 5.32 -1.84 -0.74
C ALA A 204 5.15 -2.75 0.49
N ASN A 205 5.73 -2.33 1.62
CA ASN A 205 5.59 -3.02 2.90
C ASN A 205 4.47 -2.42 3.76
N ASN A 206 4.06 -1.18 3.51
CA ASN A 206 2.83 -0.62 4.03
C ASN A 206 1.74 -0.71 2.96
N ARG A 207 0.75 -1.60 3.18
CA ARG A 207 -0.36 -1.83 2.26
C ARG A 207 -1.47 -0.79 2.37
N GLU A 208 -1.54 -0.03 3.45
CA GLU A 208 -2.58 0.99 3.64
C GLU A 208 -2.26 2.24 2.81
N THR A 209 -1.01 2.71 2.90
CA THR A 209 -0.50 3.86 2.15
C THR A 209 0.10 3.48 0.80
N MET A 210 0.25 2.18 0.50
CA MET A 210 0.96 1.67 -0.68
C MET A 210 2.38 2.25 -0.80
N THR A 211 3.11 2.28 0.31
CA THR A 211 4.50 2.78 0.37
C THR A 211 5.48 1.71 0.84
N ALA A 212 6.72 1.77 0.36
CA ALA A 212 7.84 1.04 0.92
C ALA A 212 8.63 1.96 1.87
N VAL A 213 8.68 1.61 3.16
CA VAL A 213 9.48 2.30 4.17
C VAL A 213 10.65 1.42 4.56
N LEU A 214 11.87 1.86 4.26
CA LEU A 214 13.09 1.15 4.59
C LEU A 214 13.79 1.87 5.74
N GLU A 215 13.96 1.20 6.88
CA GLU A 215 14.73 1.72 8.01
C GLU A 215 16.21 1.31 7.92
N ASN A 216 17.09 2.29 8.12
CA ASN A 216 18.54 2.16 8.01
C ASN A 216 19.03 1.39 6.77
N PRO A 217 18.55 1.69 5.55
CA PRO A 217 18.91 0.91 4.36
C PRO A 217 20.33 1.21 3.89
N TYR A 218 20.92 0.23 3.20
CA TYR A 218 22.00 0.48 2.25
C TYR A 218 21.43 1.04 0.94
N VAL A 219 22.17 1.91 0.27
CA VAL A 219 21.79 2.52 -1.01
C VAL A 219 22.81 2.13 -2.07
N LEU A 220 22.39 1.28 -3.00
CA LEU A 220 23.17 0.92 -4.19
C LEU A 220 22.83 1.92 -5.31
N ILE A 221 23.87 2.55 -5.85
CA ILE A 221 23.75 3.59 -6.89
C ILE A 221 24.50 3.09 -8.13
N TYR A 222 23.76 2.74 -9.17
CA TYR A 222 24.29 2.17 -10.41
C TYR A 222 23.84 2.97 -11.64
N ASP A 223 24.74 3.24 -12.58
CA ASP A 223 24.45 4.14 -13.71
C ASP A 223 23.76 3.45 -14.91
N LYS A 224 23.79 2.11 -14.96
CA LYS A 224 23.27 1.27 -16.03
C LYS A 224 22.05 0.43 -15.62
N LYS A 225 21.50 -0.30 -16.58
CA LYS A 225 20.39 -1.24 -16.38
C LYS A 225 20.85 -2.53 -15.71
N ILE A 226 19.97 -3.10 -14.90
CA ILE A 226 20.17 -4.40 -14.24
C ILE A 226 19.11 -5.37 -14.75
N SER A 227 19.53 -6.33 -15.57
CA SER A 227 18.67 -7.39 -16.12
C SER A 227 19.03 -8.78 -15.59
N SER A 228 20.30 -8.98 -15.22
CA SER A 228 20.86 -10.24 -14.73
C SER A 228 20.97 -10.24 -13.21
N MET A 229 20.42 -11.28 -12.56
CA MET A 229 20.57 -11.46 -11.11
C MET A 229 22.01 -11.81 -10.73
N LYS A 230 22.76 -12.45 -11.62
CA LYS A 230 24.15 -12.90 -11.40
C LYS A 230 25.04 -11.75 -10.93
N ASP A 231 24.81 -10.56 -11.47
CA ASP A 231 25.64 -9.39 -11.24
C ASP A 231 25.36 -8.79 -9.85
N LEU A 232 24.14 -8.98 -9.32
CA LEU A 232 23.70 -8.53 -8.00
C LEU A 232 23.95 -9.54 -6.88
N LEU A 233 24.03 -10.84 -7.18
CA LEU A 233 24.18 -11.89 -6.16
C LEU A 233 25.30 -11.60 -5.14
N PRO A 234 26.53 -11.23 -5.55
CA PRO A 234 27.63 -11.04 -4.61
C PRO A 234 27.36 -9.94 -3.56
N ILE A 235 26.68 -8.86 -3.96
CA ILE A 235 26.37 -7.75 -3.04
C ILE A 235 25.12 -8.06 -2.20
N LEU A 236 24.12 -8.74 -2.77
CA LEU A 236 22.91 -9.12 -2.05
C LEU A 236 23.18 -10.16 -0.96
N GLU A 237 24.09 -11.10 -1.19
CA GLU A 237 24.52 -12.07 -0.16
C GLU A 237 25.16 -11.37 1.04
N LYS A 238 26.04 -10.40 0.79
CA LYS A 238 26.68 -9.58 1.83
C LYS A 238 25.63 -8.78 2.63
N ILE A 239 24.63 -8.22 1.96
CA ILE A 239 23.58 -7.43 2.61
C ILE A 239 22.63 -8.33 3.40
N ALA A 240 22.24 -9.47 2.86
CA ALA A 240 21.39 -10.44 3.57
C ALA A 240 22.00 -10.89 4.89
N GLN A 241 23.33 -11.06 4.96
CA GLN A 241 24.05 -11.36 6.20
C GLN A 241 23.99 -10.23 7.23
N SER A 242 23.90 -8.97 6.78
CA SER A 242 23.79 -7.81 7.68
C SER A 242 22.39 -7.62 8.26
N GLY A 243 21.36 -8.25 7.67
CA GLY A 243 19.96 -8.07 8.05
C GLY A 243 19.38 -6.68 7.75
N ARG A 244 20.17 -5.77 7.16
CA ARG A 244 19.72 -4.42 6.79
C ARG A 244 18.98 -4.42 5.45
N PRO A 245 17.98 -3.55 5.26
CA PRO A 245 17.32 -3.38 3.97
C PRO A 245 18.26 -2.76 2.91
N ILE A 246 17.90 -2.89 1.63
CA ILE A 246 18.61 -2.24 0.51
C ILE A 246 17.64 -1.48 -0.41
N LEU A 247 18.02 -0.26 -0.75
CA LEU A 247 17.50 0.51 -1.87
C LEU A 247 18.43 0.34 -3.07
N ILE A 248 17.87 -0.06 -4.21
CA ILE A 248 18.59 -0.17 -5.49
C ILE A 248 18.14 0.96 -6.41
N ILE A 249 19.06 1.86 -6.76
CA ILE A 249 18.85 2.95 -7.72
C ILE A 249 19.66 2.63 -8.97
N SER A 250 18.99 2.37 -10.09
CA SER A 250 19.65 2.08 -11.37
C SER A 250 18.93 2.73 -12.55
N GLU A 251 19.52 2.77 -13.75
CA GLU A 251 18.81 3.25 -14.95
C GLU A 251 17.47 2.53 -15.14
N ASP A 252 17.49 1.21 -15.00
CA ASP A 252 16.31 0.37 -14.96
C ASP A 252 16.61 -0.97 -14.25
N ILE A 253 15.56 -1.62 -13.72
CA ILE A 253 15.62 -3.00 -13.22
C ILE A 253 14.55 -3.80 -13.94
N GLU A 254 14.94 -4.80 -14.72
CA GLU A 254 14.03 -5.56 -15.57
C GLU A 254 14.32 -7.08 -15.59
N GLY A 255 13.45 -7.84 -16.24
CA GLY A 255 13.64 -9.27 -16.49
C GLY A 255 13.75 -10.12 -15.23
N GLU A 256 14.72 -11.04 -15.24
CA GLU A 256 14.93 -12.02 -14.17
C GLU A 256 15.35 -11.35 -12.84
N ALA A 257 16.15 -10.29 -12.90
CA ALA A 257 16.60 -9.55 -11.72
C ALA A 257 15.40 -8.98 -10.93
N LEU A 258 14.47 -8.32 -11.61
CA LEU A 258 13.27 -7.77 -10.98
C LEU A 258 12.39 -8.86 -10.36
N ALA A 259 12.11 -9.92 -11.12
CA ALA A 259 11.28 -11.02 -10.65
C ALA A 259 11.88 -11.68 -9.39
N THR A 260 13.19 -11.86 -9.37
CA THR A 260 13.90 -12.48 -8.25
C THR A 260 13.90 -11.57 -7.02
N LEU A 261 14.14 -10.26 -7.19
CA LEU A 261 14.04 -9.30 -6.09
C LEU A 261 12.64 -9.29 -5.49
N VAL A 262 11.59 -9.20 -6.32
CA VAL A 262 10.19 -9.21 -5.86
C VAL A 262 9.85 -10.48 -5.07
N VAL A 263 10.22 -11.65 -5.60
CA VAL A 263 9.92 -12.92 -4.91
C VAL A 263 10.66 -13.03 -3.57
N ASN A 264 11.90 -12.56 -3.48
CA ASN A 264 12.66 -12.60 -2.23
C ASN A 264 12.16 -11.57 -1.21
N THR A 265 11.75 -10.38 -1.66
CA THR A 265 11.09 -9.38 -0.80
C THR A 265 9.77 -9.90 -0.25
N LEU A 266 8.92 -10.52 -1.08
CA LEU A 266 7.66 -11.11 -0.64
C LEU A 266 7.84 -12.29 0.33
N ARG A 267 8.95 -13.03 0.22
CA ARG A 267 9.30 -14.12 1.14
C ARG A 267 9.94 -13.65 2.44
N GLY A 268 10.31 -12.37 2.53
CA GLY A 268 11.03 -11.81 3.68
C GLY A 268 12.50 -12.22 3.78
N THR A 269 13.05 -12.90 2.76
CA THR A 269 14.47 -13.29 2.72
C THR A 269 15.40 -12.10 2.57
N LEU A 270 14.95 -11.08 1.85
CA LEU A 270 15.68 -9.86 1.57
C LEU A 270 14.70 -8.68 1.59
N ASN A 271 14.93 -7.67 2.42
CA ASN A 271 14.12 -6.45 2.37
C ASN A 271 14.72 -5.48 1.34
N ALA A 272 14.32 -5.61 0.08
CA ALA A 272 14.81 -4.78 -1.01
C ALA A 272 13.68 -3.99 -1.68
N CYS A 273 13.98 -2.75 -2.06
CA CYS A 273 13.16 -1.95 -2.97
C CYS A 273 14.02 -1.41 -4.10
N ALA A 274 13.50 -1.46 -5.32
CA ALA A 274 14.20 -0.99 -6.50
C ALA A 274 13.45 0.19 -7.14
N VAL A 275 14.19 1.24 -7.49
CA VAL A 275 13.68 2.49 -8.08
C VAL A 275 14.54 2.86 -9.28
N LYS A 276 13.94 3.53 -10.27
CA LYS A 276 14.71 4.04 -11.41
C LYS A 276 15.48 5.29 -11.01
N ALA A 277 16.61 5.53 -11.64
CA ALA A 277 17.40 6.72 -11.47
C ALA A 277 16.62 7.96 -11.96
N PRO A 278 16.74 9.11 -11.28
CA PRO A 278 16.12 10.35 -11.72
C PRO A 278 16.88 10.97 -12.89
N GLY A 279 16.17 11.69 -13.76
CA GLY A 279 16.75 12.34 -14.94
C GLY A 279 17.10 11.39 -16.09
N PHE A 280 17.77 11.94 -17.11
CA PHE A 280 18.19 11.23 -18.33
C PHE A 280 19.58 11.72 -18.77
N GLY A 281 20.33 10.90 -19.52
CA GLY A 281 21.65 11.28 -20.06
C GLY A 281 22.62 11.75 -18.98
N ASP A 282 23.38 12.81 -19.27
CA ASP A 282 24.36 13.37 -18.34
C ASP A 282 23.73 13.94 -17.06
N ARG A 283 22.49 14.41 -17.14
CA ARG A 283 21.74 14.84 -15.94
C ARG A 283 21.51 13.68 -14.98
N ARG A 284 21.21 12.48 -15.49
CA ARG A 284 21.06 11.28 -14.65
C ARG A 284 22.36 10.98 -13.90
N LYS A 285 23.50 11.02 -14.60
CA LYS A 285 24.81 10.82 -13.97
C LYS A 285 25.09 11.86 -12.89
N ALA A 286 24.81 13.13 -13.18
CA ALA A 286 25.00 14.21 -12.22
C ALA A 286 24.09 14.08 -10.98
N MET A 287 22.84 13.64 -11.15
CA MET A 287 21.90 13.40 -10.05
C MET A 287 22.23 12.13 -9.24
N LEU A 288 22.76 11.08 -9.88
CA LEU A 288 23.26 9.90 -9.17
C LEU A 288 24.45 10.26 -8.28
N GLU A 289 25.32 11.15 -8.75
CA GLU A 289 26.42 11.70 -7.95
C GLU A 289 25.90 12.53 -6.77
N ASP A 290 24.84 13.33 -6.97
CA ASP A 290 24.21 14.09 -5.89
C ASP A 290 23.66 13.15 -4.79
N ILE A 291 23.02 12.04 -5.19
CA ILE A 291 22.53 11.00 -4.26
C ILE A 291 23.71 10.30 -3.55
N ALA A 292 24.80 10.02 -4.27
CA ALA A 292 25.99 9.40 -3.70
C ALA A 292 26.62 10.27 -2.62
N ILE A 293 26.80 11.57 -2.90
CA ILE A 293 27.33 12.54 -1.93
C ILE A 293 26.40 12.67 -0.72
N LEU A 294 25.08 12.75 -0.93
CA LEU A 294 24.10 12.83 0.16
C LEU A 294 24.12 11.59 1.07
N THR A 295 24.25 10.41 0.49
CA THR A 295 24.19 9.13 1.22
C THR A 295 25.56 8.64 1.69
N GLY A 296 26.66 9.29 1.27
CA GLY A 296 28.03 8.86 1.52
C GLY A 296 28.46 7.63 0.73
N GLY A 297 27.74 7.29 -0.34
CA GLY A 297 28.05 6.16 -1.22
C GLY A 297 28.92 6.55 -2.42
N GLN A 298 29.19 5.59 -3.30
CA GLN A 298 29.88 5.79 -4.57
C GLN A 298 29.00 5.34 -5.73
N VAL A 299 28.93 6.14 -6.80
CA VAL A 299 28.26 5.72 -8.04
C VAL A 299 29.07 4.61 -8.69
N ILE A 300 28.47 3.42 -8.84
CA ILE A 300 29.06 2.32 -9.58
C ILE A 300 28.82 2.59 -11.06
N SER A 301 29.88 2.97 -11.77
CA SER A 301 29.86 3.27 -13.20
C SER A 301 30.86 2.42 -13.95
N GLU A 302 30.39 1.76 -15.01
CA GLU A 302 31.27 0.99 -15.90
C GLU A 302 32.27 1.90 -16.64
N GLU A 303 31.96 3.19 -16.84
CA GLU A 303 32.87 4.16 -17.47
C GLU A 303 34.09 4.46 -16.58
N LEU A 304 33.92 4.36 -15.26
CA LEU A 304 35.00 4.48 -14.27
C LEU A 304 35.70 3.13 -13.99
N GLY A 305 35.36 2.08 -14.75
CA GLY A 305 35.92 0.74 -14.61
C GLY A 305 35.37 -0.05 -13.41
N LEU A 306 34.31 0.44 -12.75
CA LEU A 306 33.66 -0.25 -11.65
C LEU A 306 32.62 -1.23 -12.18
N LYS A 307 32.68 -2.48 -11.70
CA LYS A 307 31.72 -3.53 -12.06
C LYS A 307 30.79 -3.84 -10.90
N LEU A 308 29.51 -4.05 -11.21
CA LEU A 308 28.49 -4.37 -10.21
C LEU A 308 28.85 -5.63 -9.39
N GLU A 309 29.40 -6.65 -10.04
CA GLU A 309 29.81 -7.93 -9.45
C GLU A 309 30.92 -7.77 -8.39
N ALA A 310 31.76 -6.74 -8.54
CA ALA A 310 32.92 -6.47 -7.69
C ALA A 310 32.61 -5.46 -6.57
N THR A 311 31.36 -5.04 -6.43
CA THR A 311 30.96 -4.01 -5.46
C THR A 311 31.15 -4.49 -4.02
N GLU A 312 31.64 -3.58 -3.17
CA GLU A 312 31.78 -3.77 -1.73
C GLU A 312 30.77 -2.97 -0.93
N ILE A 313 30.51 -3.40 0.32
CA ILE A 313 29.58 -2.71 1.24
C ILE A 313 30.05 -1.27 1.51
N SER A 314 31.37 -1.05 1.53
CA SER A 314 32.01 0.27 1.73
C SER A 314 31.65 1.29 0.65
N GLN A 315 31.22 0.84 -0.53
CA GLN A 315 30.82 1.70 -1.65
C GLN A 315 29.32 2.02 -1.64
N LEU A 316 28.54 1.35 -0.80
CA LEU A 316 27.11 1.62 -0.67
C LEU A 316 26.87 2.87 0.17
N GLY A 317 25.89 3.67 -0.23
CA GLY A 317 25.38 4.74 0.61
C GLY A 317 24.58 4.21 1.79
N SER A 318 24.29 5.09 2.74
CA SER A 318 23.41 4.79 3.88
C SER A 318 22.52 5.98 4.18
N ALA A 319 21.33 5.71 4.73
CA ALA A 319 20.39 6.72 5.21
C ALA A 319 19.71 6.23 6.50
N GLN A 320 19.09 7.12 7.27
CA GLN A 320 18.29 6.73 8.44
C GLN A 320 17.00 6.04 8.01
N SER A 321 16.28 6.62 7.06
CA SER A 321 15.06 6.04 6.49
C SER A 321 14.91 6.43 5.03
N VAL A 322 14.24 5.59 4.26
CA VAL A 322 13.83 5.89 2.89
C VAL A 322 12.36 5.55 2.74
N LYS A 323 11.55 6.51 2.27
CA LYS A 323 10.13 6.34 1.96
C LYS A 323 9.94 6.38 0.45
N ILE A 324 9.33 5.35 -0.12
CA ILE A 324 9.14 5.19 -1.57
C ILE A 324 7.65 4.94 -1.82
N ASP A 325 7.04 5.77 -2.64
CA ASP A 325 5.67 5.59 -3.12
C ASP A 325 5.66 5.21 -4.61
N LYS A 326 4.50 5.29 -5.26
CA LYS A 326 4.35 4.96 -6.68
C LYS A 326 5.13 5.91 -7.60
N GLU A 327 5.32 7.15 -7.19
CA GLU A 327 5.81 8.26 -8.02
C GLU A 327 7.11 8.86 -7.48
N ASN A 328 7.37 8.80 -6.17
CA ASN A 328 8.46 9.48 -5.50
C ASN A 328 9.30 8.55 -4.62
N THR A 329 10.57 8.93 -4.44
CA THR A 329 11.49 8.38 -3.44
C THR A 329 12.03 9.51 -2.60
N THR A 330 11.93 9.39 -1.29
CA THR A 330 12.43 10.34 -0.29
C THR A 330 13.50 9.68 0.57
N ILE A 331 14.70 10.23 0.55
CA ILE A 331 15.84 9.82 1.37
C ILE A 331 15.95 10.78 2.55
N ILE A 332 15.85 10.24 3.77
CA ILE A 332 15.82 11.00 5.02
C ILE A 332 17.12 10.74 5.78
N LYS A 333 17.82 11.83 6.11
CA LYS A 333 19.09 11.83 6.85
C LYS A 333 20.13 10.89 6.23
N GLY A 334 20.63 11.28 5.06
CA GLY A 334 21.73 10.59 4.40
C GLY A 334 23.01 10.62 5.24
N ALA A 335 23.83 9.57 5.15
CA ALA A 335 25.08 9.44 5.91
C ALA A 335 26.28 10.21 5.27
N GLY A 336 26.01 11.06 4.28
CA GLY A 336 27.00 11.92 3.63
C GLY A 336 27.60 12.94 4.58
N LYS A 337 28.81 13.40 4.28
CA LYS A 337 29.45 14.46 5.06
C LYS A 337 28.87 15.81 4.65
N THR A 338 28.41 16.59 5.64
CA THR A 338 27.91 17.96 5.43
C THR A 338 28.88 18.85 4.63
N LYS A 339 30.20 18.63 4.76
CA LYS A 339 31.20 19.35 3.98
C LYS A 339 31.06 19.06 2.48
N ASP A 340 30.99 17.79 2.11
CA ASP A 340 30.93 17.34 0.71
C ASP A 340 29.61 17.80 0.06
N ILE A 341 28.51 17.77 0.81
CA ILE A 341 27.20 18.29 0.38
C ILE A 341 27.28 19.81 0.11
N LYS A 342 27.91 20.58 1.01
CA LYS A 342 28.09 22.04 0.84
C LYS A 342 29.00 22.38 -0.35
N GLU A 343 30.06 21.62 -0.55
CA GLU A 343 30.92 21.77 -1.73
C GLU A 343 30.14 21.47 -3.01
N ARG A 344 29.34 20.41 -3.03
CA ARG A 344 28.48 20.07 -4.17
C ARG A 344 27.45 21.14 -4.48
N MET A 345 26.77 21.69 -3.47
CA MET A 345 25.85 22.81 -3.64
C MET A 345 26.56 24.04 -4.22
N SER A 346 27.79 24.32 -3.78
CA SER A 346 28.57 25.47 -4.27
C SER A 346 28.97 25.29 -5.74
N GLN A 347 29.31 24.07 -6.15
CA GLN A 347 29.57 23.73 -7.56
C GLN A 347 28.33 23.97 -8.44
N ILE A 348 27.15 23.53 -7.98
CA ILE A 348 25.90 23.72 -8.73
C ILE A 348 25.56 25.22 -8.84
N LYS A 349 25.77 26.00 -7.77
CA LYS A 349 25.60 27.46 -7.81
C LYS A 349 26.51 28.14 -8.84
N ALA A 350 27.79 27.77 -8.88
CA ALA A 350 28.69 28.30 -9.90
C ALA A 350 28.23 27.95 -11.32
N GLN A 351 27.71 26.74 -11.55
CA GLN A 351 27.15 26.32 -12.84
C GLN A 351 25.89 27.11 -13.23
N ILE A 352 25.06 27.49 -12.24
CA ILE A 352 23.88 28.35 -12.45
C ILE A 352 24.28 29.73 -12.92
N ASP A 353 25.35 30.30 -12.34
CA ASP A 353 25.85 31.63 -12.70
C ASP A 353 26.53 31.65 -14.07
N GLU A 354 27.19 30.56 -14.45
CA GLU A 354 27.88 30.42 -15.74
C GLU A 354 26.93 30.10 -16.90
N THR A 355 25.78 29.47 -16.64
CA THR A 355 24.88 29.04 -17.73
C THR A 355 24.07 30.20 -18.32
N THR A 356 24.08 30.26 -19.66
CA THR A 356 23.30 31.22 -20.44
C THR A 356 21.93 30.68 -20.88
N SER A 357 21.68 29.39 -20.66
CA SER A 357 20.45 28.69 -21.00
C SER A 357 19.47 28.74 -19.83
N ASP A 358 18.31 29.37 -20.03
CA ASP A 358 17.26 29.45 -19.01
C ASP A 358 16.75 28.05 -18.62
N TYR A 359 16.70 27.13 -19.58
CA TYR A 359 16.34 25.73 -19.31
C TYR A 359 17.35 25.06 -18.38
N ASP A 360 18.64 25.17 -18.66
CA ASP A 360 19.66 24.55 -17.82
C ASP A 360 19.73 25.19 -16.44
N ARG A 361 19.48 26.51 -16.36
CA ARG A 361 19.38 27.24 -15.10
C ARG A 361 18.28 26.65 -14.22
N GLU A 362 17.06 26.55 -14.74
CA GLU A 362 15.91 25.96 -14.03
C GLU A 362 16.24 24.54 -13.53
N LYS A 363 16.90 23.73 -14.36
CA LYS A 363 17.24 22.34 -14.02
C LYS A 363 18.38 22.20 -13.01
N LEU A 364 19.30 23.16 -12.96
CA LEU A 364 20.32 23.23 -11.92
C LEU A 364 19.73 23.76 -10.61
N GLU A 365 18.80 24.73 -10.67
CA GLU A 365 18.05 25.23 -9.52
C GLU A 365 17.21 24.12 -8.86
N GLU A 366 16.54 23.28 -9.64
CA GLU A 366 15.83 22.09 -9.14
C GLU A 366 16.76 21.15 -8.36
N ARG A 367 17.95 20.88 -8.89
CA ARG A 367 18.94 20.00 -8.24
C ARG A 367 19.48 20.64 -6.96
N LEU A 368 19.79 21.93 -7.02
CA LEU A 368 20.25 22.68 -5.86
C LEU A 368 19.18 22.69 -4.77
N ALA A 369 17.91 22.92 -5.11
CA ALA A 369 16.80 22.89 -4.18
C ALA A 369 16.65 21.50 -3.52
N LYS A 370 16.79 20.41 -4.28
CA LYS A 370 16.74 19.05 -3.74
C LYS A 370 17.89 18.72 -2.77
N LEU A 371 19.06 19.35 -2.93
CA LEU A 371 20.20 19.21 -2.02
C LEU A 371 20.16 20.20 -0.85
N ALA A 372 19.65 21.41 -1.07
CA ALA A 372 19.65 22.50 -0.10
C ALA A 372 18.39 22.55 0.78
N GLY A 373 17.25 22.09 0.26
CA GLY A 373 15.93 22.25 0.87
C GLY A 373 15.73 21.49 2.18
N GLY A 374 16.61 20.52 2.45
CA GLY A 374 16.50 19.67 3.62
C GLY A 374 15.18 18.91 3.66
N VAL A 375 15.01 18.09 4.68
CA VAL A 375 13.76 17.39 4.97
C VAL A 375 13.37 17.74 6.39
N ALA A 376 12.16 18.28 6.56
CA ALA A 376 11.55 18.39 7.88
C ALA A 376 10.86 17.06 8.20
N VAL A 377 11.23 16.48 9.33
CA VAL A 377 10.65 15.24 9.85
C VAL A 377 9.82 15.62 11.07
N ILE A 378 8.49 15.54 10.94
CA ILE A 378 7.58 15.71 12.07
C ILE A 378 7.44 14.35 12.74
N ASN A 379 8.07 14.19 13.90
CA ASN A 379 7.97 12.98 14.71
C ASN A 379 6.74 13.09 15.60
N VAL A 380 5.72 12.28 15.34
CA VAL A 380 4.46 12.33 16.08
C VAL A 380 4.53 11.39 17.27
N GLY A 381 4.27 11.91 18.47
CA GLY A 381 4.22 11.12 19.70
C GLY A 381 2.80 11.01 20.25
N ALA A 382 2.51 9.89 20.91
CA ALA A 382 1.28 9.70 21.68
C ALA A 382 1.46 8.65 22.81
N PRO A 383 0.65 8.69 23.88
CA PRO A 383 0.69 7.71 24.97
C PRO A 383 0.33 6.26 24.58
N THR A 384 -0.46 6.06 23.50
CA THR A 384 -0.91 4.74 23.05
C THR A 384 -0.74 4.57 21.54
N GLU A 385 -0.55 3.34 21.08
CA GLU A 385 -0.36 3.04 19.65
C GLU A 385 -1.58 3.43 18.78
N VAL A 386 -2.80 3.27 19.32
CA VAL A 386 -4.04 3.62 18.62
C VAL A 386 -4.12 5.14 18.39
N GLU A 387 -3.81 5.91 19.43
CA GLU A 387 -3.77 7.38 19.35
C GLU A 387 -2.61 7.86 18.46
N LEU A 388 -1.45 7.20 18.53
CA LEU A 388 -0.29 7.50 17.70
C LEU A 388 -0.63 7.41 16.21
N LYS A 389 -1.28 6.31 15.79
CA LYS A 389 -1.67 6.10 14.39
C LYS A 389 -2.68 7.14 13.92
N GLU A 390 -3.69 7.44 14.74
CA GLU A 390 -4.69 8.46 14.39
C GLU A 390 -4.06 9.86 14.32
N LYS A 391 -3.24 10.24 15.31
CA LYS A 391 -2.53 11.54 15.32
C LYS A 391 -1.58 11.65 14.15
N LYS A 392 -0.87 10.58 13.79
CA LYS A 392 0.02 10.54 12.64
C LYS A 392 -0.73 10.78 11.33
N HIS A 393 -1.83 10.05 11.08
CA HIS A 393 -2.64 10.25 9.88
C HIS A 393 -3.18 11.69 9.82
N ARG A 394 -3.63 12.22 10.95
CA ARG A 394 -4.09 13.61 11.06
C ARG A 394 -3.01 14.64 10.68
N VAL A 395 -1.76 14.40 11.06
CA VAL A 395 -0.61 15.24 10.66
C VAL A 395 -0.31 15.08 9.17
N GLU A 396 -0.39 13.88 8.62
CA GLU A 396 -0.20 13.62 7.18
C GLU A 396 -1.26 14.33 6.31
N ASP A 397 -2.52 14.29 6.73
CA ASP A 397 -3.63 15.00 6.08
C ASP A 397 -3.40 16.52 6.13
N ALA A 398 -3.01 17.04 7.30
CA ALA A 398 -2.75 18.47 7.48
C ALA A 398 -1.55 18.96 6.64
N VAL A 399 -0.48 18.18 6.52
CA VAL A 399 0.65 18.50 5.61
C VAL A 399 0.17 18.56 4.17
N SER A 400 -0.68 17.61 3.75
CA SER A 400 -1.21 17.56 2.38
C SER A 400 -2.15 18.73 2.07
N ALA A 401 -3.06 19.05 2.99
CA ALA A 401 -3.94 20.21 2.89
C ALA A 401 -3.15 21.52 2.78
N THR A 402 -2.09 21.65 3.55
CA THR A 402 -1.27 22.87 3.56
C THR A 402 -0.47 23.03 2.25
N ARG A 403 0.03 21.92 1.67
CA ARG A 403 0.61 21.92 0.32
C ARG A 403 -0.42 22.32 -0.74
N ALA A 404 -1.60 21.72 -0.70
CA ALA A 404 -2.70 22.04 -1.62
C ALA A 404 -3.10 23.52 -1.56
N ALA A 405 -3.04 24.11 -0.36
CA ALA A 405 -3.33 25.53 -0.14
C ALA A 405 -2.21 26.46 -0.64
N GLN A 406 -0.96 26.00 -0.61
CA GLN A 406 0.17 26.75 -1.18
C GLN A 406 0.16 26.77 -2.71
N GLU A 407 -0.42 25.75 -3.35
CA GLU A 407 -0.58 25.65 -4.80
C GLU A 407 -1.72 26.53 -5.33
N GLU A 408 -2.94 26.36 -4.82
CA GLU A 408 -4.15 27.02 -5.37
C GLU A 408 -4.77 28.07 -4.45
N GLY A 409 -4.17 28.33 -3.28
CA GLY A 409 -4.67 29.28 -2.29
C GLY A 409 -5.75 28.73 -1.36
N ILE A 410 -6.32 29.62 -0.55
CA ILE A 410 -7.33 29.34 0.48
C ILE A 410 -8.65 30.05 0.19
N ILE A 411 -9.73 29.44 0.67
CA ILE A 411 -11.09 29.97 0.63
C ILE A 411 -11.73 29.91 2.03
N PRO A 412 -12.78 30.71 2.30
CA PRO A 412 -13.59 30.57 3.51
C PRO A 412 -14.09 29.12 3.70
N GLY A 413 -13.78 28.51 4.83
CA GLY A 413 -14.06 27.09 5.07
C GLY A 413 -15.48 26.80 5.55
N GLY A 414 -15.70 25.60 6.12
CA GLY A 414 -16.99 25.23 6.72
C GLY A 414 -18.14 25.10 5.70
N GLY A 415 -17.82 24.85 4.43
CA GLY A 415 -18.79 24.71 3.35
C GLY A 415 -19.44 26.00 2.86
N ILE A 416 -19.12 27.17 3.44
CA ILE A 416 -19.75 28.44 3.02
C ILE A 416 -19.36 28.84 1.59
N SER A 417 -18.12 28.55 1.17
CA SER A 417 -17.67 28.84 -0.19
C SER A 417 -18.47 28.08 -1.25
N LEU A 418 -18.90 26.86 -0.94
CA LEU A 418 -19.76 26.05 -1.82
C LEU A 418 -21.15 26.66 -1.93
N VAL A 419 -21.74 27.07 -0.81
CA VAL A 419 -23.04 27.78 -0.79
C VAL A 419 -22.93 29.13 -1.51
N ARG A 420 -21.80 29.82 -1.44
CA ARG A 420 -21.59 31.08 -2.17
C ARG A 420 -21.53 30.86 -3.66
N ALA A 421 -20.82 29.82 -4.11
CA ALA A 421 -20.76 29.45 -5.52
C ALA A 421 -22.14 29.11 -6.12
N SER A 422 -23.13 28.75 -5.30
CA SER A 422 -24.50 28.51 -5.76
C SER A 422 -25.20 29.78 -6.30
N HIS A 423 -24.75 30.98 -5.89
CA HIS A 423 -25.29 32.24 -6.42
C HIS A 423 -24.89 32.45 -7.88
N SER A 424 -23.63 32.13 -8.23
CA SER A 424 -23.14 32.18 -9.60
C SER A 424 -23.89 31.18 -10.50
N LEU A 425 -24.26 30.00 -9.97
CA LEU A 425 -25.11 29.05 -10.68
C LEU A 425 -26.53 29.58 -10.93
N SER A 426 -27.13 30.23 -9.93
CA SER A 426 -28.50 30.75 -10.00
C SER A 426 -28.65 31.89 -11.03
N ALA A 427 -27.55 32.60 -11.32
CA ALA A 427 -27.52 33.69 -12.28
C ALA A 427 -27.32 33.21 -13.74
N HIS A 428 -27.06 31.92 -13.97
CA HIS A 428 -26.83 31.41 -15.31
C HIS A 428 -28.14 31.31 -16.10
N ASN A 429 -28.16 31.83 -17.34
CA ASN A 429 -29.34 31.73 -18.19
C ASN A 429 -29.50 30.28 -18.68
N LEU A 430 -30.69 29.72 -18.48
CA LEU A 430 -31.07 28.36 -18.86
C LEU A 430 -32.34 28.33 -19.74
N ASP A 431 -32.74 29.45 -20.32
CA ASP A 431 -33.98 29.60 -21.10
C ASP A 431 -34.02 28.64 -22.29
N ASP A 432 -32.90 28.50 -23.01
CA ASP A 432 -32.77 27.62 -24.18
C ASP A 432 -32.40 26.16 -23.82
N ALA A 433 -32.24 25.83 -22.53
CA ALA A 433 -31.84 24.51 -22.10
C ALA A 433 -33.03 23.55 -22.00
N ASP A 434 -32.80 22.26 -22.27
CA ASP A 434 -33.82 21.25 -22.03
C ASP A 434 -34.03 20.99 -20.52
N GLU A 435 -35.17 20.37 -20.19
CA GLU A 435 -35.56 20.20 -18.78
C GLU A 435 -34.57 19.36 -17.97
N GLY A 436 -33.97 18.33 -18.57
CA GLY A 436 -32.97 17.50 -17.90
C GLY A 436 -31.73 18.30 -17.53
N PHE A 437 -31.27 19.18 -18.42
CA PHE A 437 -30.13 20.05 -18.20
C PHE A 437 -30.40 21.05 -17.07
N ARG A 438 -31.59 21.67 -17.05
CA ARG A 438 -32.04 22.56 -15.96
C ARG A 438 -32.12 21.83 -14.62
N VAL A 439 -32.60 20.60 -14.62
CA VAL A 439 -32.63 19.75 -13.42
C VAL A 439 -31.22 19.42 -12.93
N GLY A 440 -30.27 19.16 -13.83
CA GLY A 440 -28.86 18.99 -13.48
C GLY A 440 -28.28 20.16 -12.69
N PHE A 441 -28.58 21.39 -13.09
CA PHE A 441 -28.21 22.60 -12.34
C PHE A 441 -28.85 22.65 -10.95
N ARG A 442 -30.16 22.36 -10.85
CA ARG A 442 -30.88 22.35 -9.57
C ARG A 442 -30.36 21.29 -8.60
N ILE A 443 -30.00 20.10 -9.11
CA ILE A 443 -29.39 19.02 -8.32
C ILE A 443 -28.09 19.50 -7.69
N LEU A 444 -27.20 20.11 -8.48
CA LEU A 444 -25.93 20.59 -7.95
C LEU A 444 -26.14 21.75 -6.97
N LEU A 445 -27.02 22.70 -7.29
CA LEU A 445 -27.38 23.81 -6.40
C LEU A 445 -27.81 23.32 -5.03
N ARG A 446 -28.65 22.28 -4.99
CA ARG A 446 -29.09 21.64 -3.75
C ARG A 446 -27.95 20.93 -3.02
N ALA A 447 -27.08 20.25 -3.76
CA ALA A 447 -25.96 19.48 -3.20
C ALA A 447 -24.88 20.38 -2.55
N LEU A 448 -24.65 21.59 -3.06
CA LEU A 448 -23.66 22.53 -2.52
C LEU A 448 -23.95 22.95 -1.07
N GLU A 449 -25.18 22.79 -0.60
CA GLU A 449 -25.59 23.10 0.77
C GLU A 449 -25.33 21.95 1.76
N GLU A 450 -25.07 20.74 1.26
CA GLU A 450 -24.96 19.55 2.11
C GLU A 450 -23.73 19.56 3.03
N PRO A 451 -22.54 20.03 2.60
CA PRO A 451 -21.39 20.08 3.50
C PRO A 451 -21.64 20.94 4.74
N ILE A 452 -22.14 22.18 4.57
CA ILE A 452 -22.46 23.05 5.72
C ILE A 452 -23.59 22.48 6.58
N ARG A 453 -24.59 21.83 5.96
CA ARG A 453 -25.66 21.17 6.69
C ARG A 453 -25.13 20.03 7.55
N GLN A 454 -24.33 19.14 6.96
CA GLN A 454 -23.79 17.98 7.66
C GLN A 454 -22.83 18.39 8.78
N ILE A 455 -22.04 19.45 8.59
CA ILE A 455 -21.20 20.04 9.65
C ILE A 455 -22.08 20.52 10.82
N ALA A 456 -23.17 21.23 10.54
CA ALA A 456 -24.09 21.71 11.58
C ALA A 456 -24.85 20.56 12.28
N GLU A 457 -25.30 19.55 11.54
CA GLU A 457 -25.94 18.34 12.09
C GLU A 457 -24.99 17.59 13.02
N ASN A 458 -23.73 17.42 12.63
CA ASN A 458 -22.72 16.78 13.47
C ASN A 458 -22.44 17.61 14.74
N ALA A 459 -22.55 18.94 14.65
CA ALA A 459 -22.47 19.85 15.78
C ALA A 459 -23.73 19.86 16.68
N GLY A 460 -24.81 19.15 16.30
CA GLY A 460 -26.04 19.04 17.07
C GLY A 460 -27.04 20.18 16.84
N ILE A 461 -26.91 20.93 15.75
CA ILE A 461 -27.86 21.97 15.32
C ILE A 461 -28.58 21.49 14.05
N ASP A 462 -29.82 21.95 13.84
CA ASP A 462 -30.53 21.75 12.58
C ASP A 462 -29.78 22.43 11.42
N GLY A 463 -29.12 21.62 10.59
CA GLY A 463 -28.33 22.14 9.48
C GLY A 463 -29.17 22.74 8.36
N SER A 464 -30.49 22.52 8.31
CA SER A 464 -31.38 23.21 7.36
C SER A 464 -31.45 24.70 7.69
N ILE A 465 -31.59 25.04 8.97
CA ILE A 465 -31.61 26.43 9.45
C ILE A 465 -30.27 27.12 9.15
N VAL A 466 -29.16 26.42 9.38
CA VAL A 466 -27.81 26.94 9.11
C VAL A 466 -27.60 27.16 7.61
N ALA A 467 -27.94 26.18 6.77
CA ALA A 467 -27.81 26.29 5.31
C ALA A 467 -28.68 27.41 4.73
N ASP A 468 -29.92 27.58 5.20
CA ASP A 468 -30.82 28.62 4.72
C ASP A 468 -30.37 30.03 5.12
N ARG A 469 -29.79 30.17 6.33
CA ARG A 469 -29.14 31.42 6.72
C ARG A 469 -27.88 31.67 5.90
N ALA A 470 -27.06 30.64 5.65
CA ALA A 470 -25.81 30.76 4.89
C ALA A 470 -26.04 31.40 3.52
N LYS A 471 -27.10 31.02 2.81
CA LYS A 471 -27.46 31.61 1.51
C LYS A 471 -27.57 33.14 1.57
N LYS A 472 -28.15 33.69 2.65
CA LYS A 472 -28.49 35.11 2.77
C LYS A 472 -27.35 35.98 3.31
N GLU A 473 -26.33 35.38 3.90
CA GLU A 473 -25.21 36.11 4.51
C GLU A 473 -24.29 36.75 3.46
N LYS A 474 -23.28 37.50 3.90
CA LYS A 474 -22.26 38.09 3.01
C LYS A 474 -21.15 37.09 2.67
N MET A 475 -20.37 37.40 1.64
CA MET A 475 -19.17 36.64 1.30
C MET A 475 -18.19 36.62 2.49
N GLY A 476 -17.66 35.44 2.84
CA GLY A 476 -16.76 35.25 3.97
C GLY A 476 -17.43 35.13 5.34
N ILE A 477 -18.71 35.49 5.49
CA ILE A 477 -19.46 35.26 6.73
C ILE A 477 -20.07 33.85 6.70
N GLY A 478 -19.66 33.00 7.64
CA GLY A 478 -20.06 31.61 7.75
C GLY A 478 -20.35 31.19 9.20
N PHE A 479 -20.67 29.92 9.39
CA PHE A 479 -21.00 29.35 10.69
C PHE A 479 -19.79 28.62 11.28
N ASP A 480 -19.27 29.11 12.40
CA ASP A 480 -18.25 28.43 13.20
C ASP A 480 -18.94 27.34 14.03
N ALA A 481 -18.75 26.07 13.64
CA ALA A 481 -19.36 24.93 14.31
C ALA A 481 -18.68 24.53 15.63
N VAL A 482 -17.51 25.09 15.94
CA VAL A 482 -16.85 24.92 17.25
C VAL A 482 -17.54 25.84 18.25
N LYS A 483 -17.55 27.14 17.97
CA LYS A 483 -18.10 28.21 18.83
C LYS A 483 -19.61 28.38 18.73
N MET A 484 -20.23 27.83 17.68
CA MET A 484 -21.66 27.92 17.38
C MET A 484 -22.13 29.35 17.08
N GLU A 485 -21.30 30.13 16.39
CA GLU A 485 -21.56 31.54 16.06
C GLU A 485 -21.35 31.85 14.57
N TRP A 486 -21.93 32.95 14.09
CA TRP A 486 -21.70 33.43 12.74
C TRP A 486 -20.56 34.44 12.73
N THR A 487 -19.54 34.18 11.93
CA THR A 487 -18.30 34.95 11.96
C THR A 487 -17.67 35.11 10.58
N ASP A 488 -16.69 36.00 10.49
CA ASP A 488 -15.78 36.09 9.35
C ASP A 488 -14.79 34.92 9.39
N MET A 489 -15.00 33.97 8.48
CA MET A 489 -14.31 32.68 8.47
C MET A 489 -12.81 32.84 8.24
N LEU A 490 -12.43 33.75 7.33
CA LEU A 490 -11.01 34.03 7.04
C LEU A 490 -10.31 34.66 8.24
N LYS A 491 -10.94 35.66 8.88
CA LYS A 491 -10.34 36.34 10.05
C LYS A 491 -10.19 35.42 11.25
N ASN A 492 -11.11 34.46 11.41
CA ASN A 492 -11.06 33.48 12.49
C ASN A 492 -10.22 32.23 12.14
N GLY A 493 -9.56 32.21 10.97
CA GLY A 493 -8.69 31.09 10.57
C GLY A 493 -9.45 29.81 10.18
N ILE A 494 -10.75 29.89 9.89
CA ILE A 494 -11.56 28.78 9.39
C ILE A 494 -11.49 28.79 7.87
N VAL A 495 -10.45 28.15 7.34
CA VAL A 495 -10.09 28.19 5.92
C VAL A 495 -9.90 26.79 5.37
N ASP A 496 -10.31 26.60 4.12
CA ASP A 496 -10.11 25.37 3.38
C ASP A 496 -9.19 25.65 2.17
N PRO A 497 -8.33 24.70 1.76
CA PRO A 497 -7.59 24.82 0.51
C PRO A 497 -8.55 24.85 -0.68
N ALA A 498 -8.36 25.77 -1.62
CA ALA A 498 -9.22 25.89 -2.81
C ALA A 498 -9.18 24.60 -3.66
N LYS A 499 -7.99 23.99 -3.79
CA LYS A 499 -7.76 22.72 -4.48
C LYS A 499 -8.61 21.58 -3.91
N VAL A 500 -8.77 21.52 -2.58
CA VAL A 500 -9.56 20.49 -1.90
C VAL A 500 -11.04 20.62 -2.28
N ALA A 501 -11.62 21.82 -2.12
CA ALA A 501 -13.03 22.06 -2.43
C ALA A 501 -13.34 21.82 -3.92
N ARG A 502 -12.46 22.30 -4.81
CA ARG A 502 -12.55 22.07 -6.26
C ARG A 502 -12.52 20.59 -6.61
N SER A 503 -11.55 19.85 -6.09
CA SER A 503 -11.37 18.42 -6.36
C SER A 503 -12.56 17.61 -5.84
N ALA A 504 -13.06 17.92 -4.63
CA ALA A 504 -14.21 17.26 -4.06
C ALA A 504 -15.46 17.37 -4.95
N ILE A 505 -15.77 18.55 -5.48
CA ILE A 505 -16.91 18.76 -6.39
C ILE A 505 -16.72 18.03 -7.71
N GLN A 506 -15.54 18.13 -8.33
CA GLN A 506 -15.27 17.50 -9.62
C GLN A 506 -15.38 15.99 -9.54
N ASN A 507 -14.79 15.38 -8.51
CA ASN A 507 -14.85 13.93 -8.31
C ASN A 507 -16.27 13.47 -7.96
N ALA A 508 -16.98 14.23 -7.13
CA ALA A 508 -18.37 13.94 -6.79
C ALA A 508 -19.30 13.99 -8.01
N ALA A 509 -19.20 15.06 -8.82
CA ALA A 509 -19.99 15.23 -10.03
C ALA A 509 -19.69 14.14 -11.07
N SER A 510 -18.40 13.77 -11.22
CA SER A 510 -17.95 12.74 -12.15
C SER A 510 -18.59 11.37 -11.85
N VAL A 511 -18.44 10.88 -10.61
CA VAL A 511 -18.98 9.56 -10.22
C VAL A 511 -20.51 9.57 -10.17
N ALA A 512 -21.11 10.65 -9.66
CA ALA A 512 -22.57 10.77 -9.65
C ALA A 512 -23.13 10.72 -11.07
N GLY A 513 -22.52 11.44 -12.01
CA GLY A 513 -22.89 11.41 -13.43
C GLY A 513 -22.86 10.01 -14.02
N LEU A 514 -21.81 9.24 -13.74
CA LEU A 514 -21.67 7.85 -14.21
C LEU A 514 -22.78 6.94 -13.65
N LEU A 515 -23.05 7.02 -12.34
CA LEU A 515 -24.07 6.21 -11.70
C LEU A 515 -25.46 6.54 -12.24
N LEU A 516 -25.80 7.83 -12.40
CA LEU A 516 -27.09 8.24 -12.96
C LEU A 516 -27.32 7.69 -14.37
N THR A 517 -26.27 7.60 -15.18
CA THR A 517 -26.33 7.03 -16.54
C THR A 517 -26.27 5.50 -16.60
N THR A 518 -26.26 4.81 -15.45
CA THR A 518 -26.19 3.35 -15.41
C THR A 518 -27.56 2.72 -15.63
N GLU A 519 -27.67 1.91 -16.70
CA GLU A 519 -28.87 1.12 -17.04
C GLU A 519 -28.73 -0.37 -16.76
N CYS A 520 -27.51 -0.88 -16.59
CA CYS A 520 -27.27 -2.30 -16.32
C CYS A 520 -26.09 -2.45 -15.37
N ALA A 521 -26.28 -3.24 -14.32
CA ALA A 521 -25.20 -3.69 -13.45
C ALA A 521 -24.99 -5.19 -13.65
N ASN A 522 -23.72 -5.60 -13.72
CA ASN A 522 -23.31 -6.97 -13.96
C ASN A 522 -22.33 -7.39 -12.87
N THR A 523 -22.65 -8.48 -12.17
CA THR A 523 -21.77 -9.07 -11.17
C THR A 523 -21.61 -10.57 -11.39
N ALA A 524 -20.61 -11.17 -10.75
CA ALA A 524 -20.51 -12.62 -10.71
C ALA A 524 -21.77 -13.18 -10.06
N ALA A 525 -22.44 -14.13 -10.72
CA ALA A 525 -23.52 -14.85 -10.08
C ALA A 525 -22.95 -15.53 -8.84
N ALA A 526 -23.62 -15.38 -7.69
CA ALA A 526 -23.31 -16.18 -6.53
C ALA A 526 -23.28 -17.64 -6.99
N ASN A 527 -22.17 -18.34 -6.80
CA ASN A 527 -22.16 -19.78 -7.00
C ASN A 527 -23.27 -20.30 -6.08
N ALA A 528 -24.36 -20.80 -6.67
CA ALA A 528 -25.37 -21.49 -5.90
C ALA A 528 -24.61 -22.53 -5.08
N ALA A 529 -24.64 -22.37 -3.76
CA ALA A 529 -24.24 -23.41 -2.82
C ALA A 529 -25.26 -24.55 -2.97
N GLY A 530 -25.13 -25.28 -4.07
CA GLY A 530 -25.93 -26.43 -4.48
C GLY A 530 -25.01 -27.62 -4.63
N GLY A 531 -24.29 -27.91 -3.56
CA GLY A 531 -23.34 -28.99 -3.44
C GLY A 531 -22.71 -28.86 -2.07
N GLN A 532 -23.38 -29.43 -1.06
CA GLN A 532 -22.63 -29.90 0.11
C GLN A 532 -21.38 -30.59 -0.43
N PRO A 533 -20.16 -30.26 0.02
CA PRO A 533 -19.04 -31.13 -0.26
C PRO A 533 -19.48 -32.47 0.30
N SER A 534 -19.72 -33.44 -0.59
CA SER A 534 -19.98 -34.80 -0.18
C SER A 534 -18.86 -35.16 0.78
N ILE A 535 -19.19 -35.55 2.00
CA ILE A 535 -18.21 -35.88 3.04
C ILE A 535 -17.47 -37.18 2.64
N THR A 536 -17.98 -37.87 1.61
CA THR A 536 -17.54 -39.17 1.12
C THR A 536 -16.16 -39.18 0.43
N PRO A 537 -15.76 -38.25 -0.48
CA PRO A 537 -14.42 -38.27 -1.06
C PRO A 537 -13.36 -37.79 -0.07
N THR A 538 -13.72 -36.90 0.86
CA THR A 538 -12.81 -36.35 1.88
C THR A 538 -12.49 -37.38 2.95
N LEU A 539 -13.47 -38.16 3.43
CA LEU A 539 -13.23 -39.26 4.38
C LEU A 539 -12.38 -40.38 3.77
N VAL A 540 -12.55 -40.71 2.48
CA VAL A 540 -11.73 -41.71 1.79
C VAL A 540 -10.28 -41.22 1.63
N THR A 541 -10.10 -39.93 1.34
CA THR A 541 -8.75 -39.33 1.21
C THR A 541 -8.04 -39.22 2.55
N PHE A 542 -8.73 -38.78 3.61
CA PHE A 542 -8.18 -38.78 4.98
C PHE A 542 -7.93 -40.20 5.48
N GLY A 543 -8.81 -41.17 5.17
CA GLY A 543 -8.62 -42.58 5.49
C GLY A 543 -7.35 -43.16 4.84
N LEU A 544 -7.11 -42.86 3.56
CA LEU A 544 -5.89 -43.27 2.86
C LEU A 544 -4.63 -42.63 3.44
N ILE A 545 -4.67 -41.34 3.78
CA ILE A 545 -3.55 -40.64 4.41
C ILE A 545 -3.25 -41.24 5.79
N ILE A 546 -4.28 -41.50 6.61
CA ILE A 546 -4.12 -42.13 7.93
C ILE A 546 -3.56 -43.55 7.78
N LEU A 547 -3.97 -44.32 6.78
CA LEU A 547 -3.47 -45.68 6.53
C LEU A 547 -1.98 -45.66 6.10
N VAL A 548 -1.60 -44.69 5.27
CA VAL A 548 -0.20 -44.45 4.89
C VAL A 548 0.65 -44.00 6.09
N PHE A 549 0.17 -43.05 6.90
CA PHE A 549 0.84 -42.62 8.14
C PHE A 549 0.96 -43.76 9.16
N TYR A 550 -0.07 -44.60 9.28
CA TYR A 550 -0.04 -45.78 10.14
C TYR A 550 1.04 -46.77 9.70
N PHE A 551 1.20 -47.02 8.39
CA PHE A 551 2.21 -47.93 7.87
C PHE A 551 3.63 -47.35 7.84
N LEU A 552 3.80 -46.05 7.53
CA LEU A 552 5.12 -45.41 7.41
C LEU A 552 5.70 -44.94 8.73
N ILE A 553 4.87 -44.49 9.68
CA ILE A 553 5.35 -43.87 10.92
C ILE A 553 4.99 -44.74 12.13
N ILE A 554 3.71 -45.02 12.33
CA ILE A 554 3.23 -45.65 13.59
C ILE A 554 3.68 -47.11 13.70
N ARG A 555 3.57 -47.89 12.63
CA ARG A 555 3.94 -49.32 12.60
C ARG A 555 5.46 -49.55 12.81
N PRO A 556 6.38 -48.86 12.12
CA PRO A 556 7.81 -49.00 12.39
C PRO A 556 8.21 -48.47 13.77
N GLN A 557 7.53 -47.44 14.29
CA GLN A 557 7.80 -46.92 15.63
C GLN A 557 7.39 -47.91 16.74
N SER A 558 6.23 -48.57 16.62
CA SER A 558 5.80 -49.61 17.57
C SER A 558 6.75 -50.82 17.57
N LYS A 559 7.29 -51.18 16.40
CA LYS A 559 8.29 -52.25 16.28
C LYS A 559 9.60 -51.88 17.01
N ARG A 560 10.11 -50.66 16.79
CA ARG A 560 11.30 -50.14 17.48
C ARG A 560 11.10 -50.07 19.00
N GLN A 561 9.91 -49.71 19.48
CA GLN A 561 9.61 -49.70 20.91
C GLN A 561 9.60 -51.12 21.52
N LYS A 562 9.07 -52.12 20.81
CA LYS A 562 9.14 -53.52 21.25
C LYS A 562 10.58 -54.03 21.29
N GLU A 563 11.37 -53.78 20.24
CA GLU A 563 12.79 -54.17 20.18
C GLU A 563 13.61 -53.51 21.29
N THR A 564 13.37 -52.23 21.59
CA THR A 564 14.03 -51.50 22.68
C THR A 564 13.67 -52.08 24.05
N LYS A 565 12.39 -52.41 24.27
CA LYS A 565 11.92 -53.00 25.53
C LYS A 565 12.46 -54.42 25.74
N GLU A 566 12.55 -55.22 24.67
CA GLU A 566 13.16 -56.55 24.71
C GLU A 566 14.67 -56.49 24.95
N MET A 567 15.38 -55.52 24.38
CA MET A 567 16.79 -55.28 24.64
C MET A 567 17.04 -54.95 26.12
N ILE A 568 16.28 -54.03 26.69
CA ILE A 568 16.41 -53.61 28.10
C ILE A 568 16.16 -54.79 29.05
N ASN A 569 15.18 -55.65 28.73
CA ASN A 569 14.89 -56.85 29.51
C ASN A 569 15.97 -57.94 29.41
N ARG A 570 16.85 -57.88 28.40
CA ARG A 570 17.94 -58.85 28.18
C ARG A 570 19.29 -58.39 28.72
N LEU A 571 19.37 -57.20 29.32
CA LEU A 571 20.61 -56.66 29.89
C LEU A 571 21.13 -57.55 31.02
N LYS A 572 22.40 -57.91 30.95
CA LYS A 572 23.10 -58.68 31.97
C LYS A 572 24.29 -57.90 32.53
N GLN A 573 24.70 -58.30 33.72
CA GLN A 573 25.93 -57.78 34.32
C GLN A 573 27.12 -58.14 33.41
N ASN A 574 28.04 -57.20 33.23
CA ASN A 574 29.18 -57.22 32.29
C ASN A 574 28.88 -56.97 30.80
N ASP A 575 27.65 -56.65 30.42
CA ASP A 575 27.37 -56.19 29.06
C ASP A 575 28.01 -54.81 28.81
N ARG A 576 28.67 -54.64 27.65
CA ARG A 576 29.11 -53.32 27.18
C ARG A 576 27.94 -52.61 26.52
N VAL A 577 27.62 -51.42 26.99
CA VAL A 577 26.44 -50.67 26.58
C VAL A 577 26.79 -49.25 26.18
N VAL A 578 25.99 -48.70 25.27
CA VAL A 578 26.00 -47.28 24.91
C VAL A 578 24.72 -46.67 25.43
N THR A 579 24.81 -45.50 26.05
CA THR A 579 23.65 -44.73 26.48
C THR A 579 23.12 -43.85 25.35
N ILE A 580 21.88 -43.38 25.47
CA ILE A 580 21.27 -42.44 24.50
C ILE A 580 22.11 -41.18 24.32
N GLY A 581 22.86 -40.76 25.35
CA GLY A 581 23.81 -39.65 25.31
C GLY A 581 25.19 -39.99 24.73
N GLY A 582 25.39 -41.19 24.19
CA GLY A 582 26.66 -41.61 23.55
C GLY A 582 27.74 -42.12 24.51
N ILE A 583 27.43 -42.31 25.81
CA ILE A 583 28.41 -42.77 26.80
C ILE A 583 28.57 -44.30 26.68
N HIS A 584 29.81 -44.76 26.54
CA HIS A 584 30.17 -46.18 26.51
C HIS A 584 30.58 -46.64 27.91
N GLY A 585 30.06 -47.78 28.37
CA GLY A 585 30.43 -48.34 29.67
C GLY A 585 30.05 -49.81 29.79
N THR A 586 30.50 -50.45 30.86
CA THR A 586 30.18 -51.85 31.17
C THR A 586 29.23 -51.92 32.34
N ILE A 587 28.16 -52.72 32.26
CA ILE A 587 27.18 -52.85 33.34
C ILE A 587 27.84 -53.49 34.57
N HIS A 588 27.98 -52.72 35.63
CA HIS A 588 28.54 -53.16 36.90
C HIS A 588 27.48 -53.75 37.84
N ALA A 589 26.27 -53.19 37.86
CA ALA A 589 25.14 -53.70 38.64
C ALA A 589 23.79 -53.32 37.99
N LEU A 590 22.80 -54.20 38.11
CA LEU A 590 21.43 -54.02 37.61
C LEU A 590 20.45 -53.97 38.79
N LYS A 591 19.70 -52.87 38.94
CA LYS A 591 18.60 -52.70 39.91
C LYS A 591 17.28 -52.52 39.16
N ASP A 592 16.11 -52.75 39.76
CA ASP A 592 14.83 -52.86 39.03
C ASP A 592 14.53 -51.74 38.02
N GLN A 593 14.86 -50.48 38.34
CA GLN A 593 14.63 -49.32 37.48
C GLN A 593 15.92 -48.64 36.99
N THR A 594 17.07 -48.94 37.59
CA THR A 594 18.35 -48.29 37.30
C THR A 594 19.47 -49.28 36.99
N VAL A 595 20.48 -48.83 36.27
CA VAL A 595 21.66 -49.58 35.88
C VAL A 595 22.89 -48.76 36.24
N VAL A 596 23.86 -49.40 36.90
CA VAL A 596 25.14 -48.77 37.22
C VAL A 596 26.14 -49.20 36.17
N ILE A 597 26.61 -48.24 35.36
CA ILE A 597 27.64 -48.48 34.35
C ILE A 597 29.00 -48.02 34.88
N ARG A 598 30.04 -48.80 34.61
CA ARG A 598 31.44 -48.41 34.80
C ARG A 598 31.99 -47.90 33.48
N ILE A 599 32.46 -46.66 33.46
CA ILE A 599 33.03 -46.01 32.26
C ILE A 599 34.55 -46.15 32.28
N ASP A 600 35.15 -46.09 33.47
CA ASP A 600 36.58 -46.22 33.73
C ASP A 600 36.81 -46.83 35.13
N ASP A 601 38.05 -47.19 35.49
CA ASP A 601 38.37 -47.98 36.70
C ASP A 601 37.83 -47.39 38.01
N ASN A 602 37.74 -46.06 38.11
CA ASN A 602 37.26 -45.35 39.29
C ASN A 602 35.89 -44.66 39.14
N THR A 603 35.23 -44.76 37.98
CA THR A 603 34.01 -43.99 37.70
C THR A 603 32.82 -44.89 37.42
N LYS A 604 31.82 -44.83 38.32
CA LYS A 604 30.54 -45.52 38.20
C LYS A 604 29.42 -44.51 38.11
N ILE A 605 28.54 -44.64 37.12
CA ILE A 605 27.39 -43.75 36.91
C ILE A 605 26.11 -44.59 36.97
N GLU A 606 25.16 -44.16 37.80
CA GLU A 606 23.83 -44.74 37.89
C GLU A 606 22.87 -44.03 36.93
N LEU A 607 22.22 -44.80 36.08
CA LEU A 607 21.36 -44.32 35.00
C LEU A 607 20.03 -45.07 35.04
N ASN A 608 18.99 -44.50 34.46
CA ASN A 608 17.76 -45.27 34.23
C ASN A 608 18.01 -46.37 33.19
N ARG A 609 17.44 -47.57 33.36
CA ARG A 609 17.59 -48.67 32.38
C ARG A 609 17.14 -48.26 30.97
N ASN A 610 16.15 -47.37 30.87
CA ASN A 610 15.65 -46.86 29.59
C ASN A 610 16.63 -45.91 28.89
N ALA A 611 17.71 -45.49 29.56
CA ALA A 611 18.73 -44.62 29.00
C ALA A 611 19.81 -45.40 28.20
N ILE A 612 19.73 -46.74 28.13
CA ILE A 612 20.62 -47.56 27.29
C ILE A 612 20.08 -47.62 25.86
N SER A 613 20.88 -47.18 24.90
CA SER A 613 20.54 -47.16 23.47
C SER A 613 20.91 -48.45 22.74
N SER A 614 22.01 -49.11 23.12
CA SER A 614 22.46 -50.35 22.47
C SER A 614 23.47 -51.14 23.31
N VAL A 615 23.59 -52.45 23.04
CA VAL A 615 24.61 -53.34 23.62
C VAL A 615 25.68 -53.62 22.54
N VAL A 616 26.95 -53.43 22.85
CA VAL A 616 28.09 -53.58 21.93
C VAL A 616 28.79 -54.90 22.25
N GLY A 617 28.54 -55.96 21.48
CA GLY A 617 29.23 -57.23 21.73
C GLY A 617 28.68 -58.53 21.14
N VAL A 618 27.99 -58.52 19.99
CA VAL A 618 27.83 -59.73 19.15
C VAL A 618 28.31 -59.41 17.74
N SER A 619 29.38 -60.07 17.32
CA SER A 619 30.07 -59.85 16.05
C SER A 619 29.29 -60.32 14.82
N ALA A 620 29.55 -59.67 13.70
CA ALA A 620 28.87 -59.71 12.41
C ALA A 620 29.01 -61.01 11.60
N SER A 621 28.01 -61.29 10.74
CA SER A 621 28.11 -62.11 9.54
C SER A 621 27.61 -61.36 8.30
N ILE A 622 28.57 -60.80 7.56
CA ILE A 622 28.71 -60.68 6.09
C ILE A 622 27.43 -60.70 5.23
N GLN A 623 27.12 -59.56 4.59
CA GLN A 623 26.99 -59.50 3.13
C GLN A 623 27.35 -58.09 2.61
N ARG A 624 28.62 -57.94 2.21
CA ARG A 624 29.07 -56.97 1.20
C ARG A 624 29.01 -57.65 -0.16
N THR A 625 28.38 -57.01 -1.14
CA THR A 625 28.72 -57.14 -2.57
C THR A 625 28.28 -55.84 -3.24
N ARG A 626 29.20 -54.87 -3.40
CA ARG A 626 29.89 -54.56 -4.68
C ARG A 626 28.96 -54.59 -5.89
N GLY A 627 28.71 -53.41 -6.46
CA GLY A 627 28.23 -53.28 -7.82
C GLY A 627 29.24 -53.83 -8.82
N THR A 628 28.75 -54.56 -9.82
CA THR A 628 29.38 -54.66 -11.13
C THR A 628 28.34 -55.06 -12.18
N ARG A 629 28.51 -54.44 -13.36
CA ARG A 629 27.91 -54.73 -14.67
C ARG A 629 27.52 -56.19 -14.92
N ALA A 630 26.43 -56.40 -15.66
CA ALA A 630 26.29 -57.55 -16.55
C ALA A 630 25.38 -57.21 -17.76
N THR A 631 26.02 -57.12 -18.92
CA THR A 631 25.45 -57.30 -20.27
C THR A 631 25.18 -58.79 -20.53
N GLU A 632 24.11 -59.06 -21.30
CA GLU A 632 23.86 -60.24 -22.17
C GLU A 632 23.88 -61.66 -21.52
N THR A 633 22.97 -62.61 -21.77
CA THR A 633 22.35 -63.05 -23.03
C THR A 633 21.28 -64.14 -22.75
N ARG A 634 20.23 -64.21 -23.61
CA ARG A 634 19.48 -65.41 -24.12
C ARG A 634 19.21 -66.61 -23.17
N LYS A 635 17.99 -67.19 -23.08
CA LYS A 635 17.23 -67.84 -24.19
C LYS A 635 15.84 -68.38 -23.70
N LYS A 636 14.83 -68.19 -24.56
CA LYS A 636 13.72 -69.10 -24.98
C LYS A 636 12.77 -69.77 -23.98
N THR A 637 11.46 -69.54 -24.21
CA THR A 637 10.41 -70.52 -24.61
C THR A 637 9.12 -69.73 -24.98
N THR A 638 8.71 -69.66 -26.27
CA THR A 638 7.55 -70.34 -26.92
C THR A 638 6.19 -70.06 -26.23
N SER A 639 5.09 -69.64 -26.86
CA SER A 639 4.56 -69.96 -28.20
C SER A 639 3.42 -69.02 -28.67
N SER A 640 3.24 -68.97 -30.00
CA SER A 640 1.97 -69.10 -30.77
C SER A 640 1.42 -67.90 -31.57
N ALA A 641 1.31 -68.18 -32.89
CA ALA A 641 0.31 -67.79 -33.90
C ALA A 641 0.34 -66.33 -34.45
N ARG A 642 0.81 -66.13 -35.69
CA ARG A 642 0.08 -66.12 -37.00
C ARG A 642 -0.87 -64.91 -37.14
N SER A 643 -0.94 -64.15 -38.24
CA SER A 643 -0.35 -64.23 -39.59
C SER A 643 -0.72 -62.96 -40.40
N THR A 644 -0.04 -62.81 -41.56
CA THR A 644 -0.49 -62.14 -42.81
C THR A 644 -0.62 -60.61 -42.81
N VAL A 645 0.25 -59.78 -43.44
CA VAL A 645 0.84 -59.70 -44.80
C VAL A 645 -0.04 -58.94 -45.82
N THR A 646 0.59 -57.92 -46.45
CA THR A 646 0.35 -57.27 -47.76
C THR A 646 -0.87 -56.36 -47.95
N LYS A 647 -0.85 -55.30 -48.76
CA LYS A 647 0.14 -54.43 -49.45
C LYS A 647 -0.73 -53.43 -50.25
N ASN A 648 -0.28 -52.17 -50.38
CA ASN A 648 -0.43 -51.25 -51.53
C ASN A 648 -1.86 -50.90 -52.01
N SER A 649 -2.20 -49.75 -52.59
CA SER A 649 -1.45 -48.83 -53.45
C SER A 649 -2.15 -47.47 -53.59
N THR A 650 -1.36 -46.40 -53.49
CA THR A 650 -1.32 -45.18 -54.32
C THR A 650 -2.39 -44.88 -55.38
N LYS A 651 -2.93 -43.65 -55.33
CA LYS A 651 -2.90 -42.54 -56.34
C LYS A 651 -4.16 -41.66 -56.12
N LYS A 652 -4.27 -40.38 -56.50
CA LYS A 652 -3.39 -39.23 -56.79
C LYS A 652 -4.36 -38.08 -57.13
N LYS A 653 -4.03 -36.85 -56.71
CA LYS A 653 -4.28 -35.56 -57.39
C LYS A 653 -5.63 -34.80 -57.26
N SER A 654 -5.48 -33.55 -56.78
CA SER A 654 -5.91 -32.23 -57.35
C SER A 654 -7.42 -31.95 -57.43
N ASP A 655 -7.93 -30.72 -57.24
CA ASP A 655 -7.39 -29.36 -57.07
C ASP A 655 -8.59 -28.46 -56.67
N LYS A 656 -8.33 -27.34 -55.97
CA LYS A 656 -8.95 -25.98 -56.09
C LYS A 656 -10.50 -25.84 -55.97
N THR A 657 -11.14 -24.78 -55.46
CA THR A 657 -10.82 -23.35 -55.24
C THR A 657 -12.03 -22.68 -54.56
N GLY A 658 -11.77 -21.62 -53.77
CA GLY A 658 -12.62 -20.41 -53.59
C GLY A 658 -13.90 -20.56 -52.76
N SER A 659 -14.44 -19.55 -52.06
CA SER A 659 -14.04 -18.15 -51.85
C SER A 659 -15.07 -17.50 -50.88
N ALA A 660 -14.57 -16.58 -50.03
CA ALA A 660 -15.20 -15.40 -49.43
C ALA A 660 -16.74 -15.25 -49.32
N SER A 661 -17.20 -14.72 -48.19
CA SER A 661 -17.62 -13.30 -48.14
C SER A 661 -17.89 -12.83 -46.70
N SER A 662 -17.67 -11.52 -46.58
CA SER A 662 -17.91 -10.55 -45.50
C SER A 662 -19.18 -10.68 -44.67
#